data_AF-A0A425I276-F1
#
_entry.id   AF-A0A425I276-F1
#
_cell.length_a   1.000
_cell.length_b   1.000
_cell.length_c   1.000
_cell.angle_alpha   90.00
_cell.angle_beta   90.00
_cell.angle_gamma   90.00
#
_symmetry.space_group_name_H-M   'P 1'
#
loop_
_entity.id
_entity.type
_entity.pdbx_description
1 polymer ?
#
loop_
_entity_poly.entity_id
_entity_poly.type
_entity_poly.pdbx_seq_one_letter_code
_entity_poly.pdbx_strand_id
1 'polypeptide(L)'
;MRPSLLVFFPFLDFSRFVHFQRKRKRAVKSLWATVRFVGVCGELFSPSLSVSTFRVLFRILSLCASRVAPCVTSFVPSFVPLKRFFLPSHAVFFGLRFFRRCACAARMPMGTARTLRVLLDPNQYSRDVLRMEEEGFEDFYSCFNLVIRRHPKHNTFKAVLSTIRSLMNHPEDVVIPAWLHDLFLGFGDPGSAQFFRLPSRLRRLDFRDTFLDLAHLREALAEAELETEGNVASPPFVLDVRDAEPAEKGDPTGWPALKVRASTYTLPAVGPYPDCVRHTNKIRFTPQQVRCLLSGLQPGLTMVVGPPGSGKTDTAAHLAYLLYHNFPSEKVLLVSHSNAALNDLFRKIKNLDVDETHLLRLGRGEQDLYAESRERAVGKIGDLDDEVEDFSFSKQGRVNMVLERRKQLLEKVEKLGRSLEEQDAPGLSVGDVGFSCETALQFYRYHVLFRMERFRKLVRRMKLLEEKHRRVHADEEEEEVNEEEENAFWSRVSQVFSDLEQERGTPLVVKVEKARQVQGEDAHETNGDEQEQDENACISVDPVRAMREFRHTYFELLFPFPLFFADAPQPLFVKDKAKDEEMAECCFRYIDRIFQQIDDCRAFELLRTAGDRANYLITKHARMIAMTCTHAAMTRENLVGLKFQYDTLIIEEAAQILEVETFIPMLLQQLERGGVSRLKRVVLIGDHHQLPPIVKHRVTKKPSTWLPFSSSCFFLERVERREFLEEGRPEKVLFWGGRGR
;
A
#
# COMPACT_ATOMS: atom_id res chain seq x y z
N MET A 1 -47.04 -20.90 29.98
CA MET A 1 -47.14 -22.37 29.78
C MET A 1 -45.74 -22.93 29.50
N ARG A 2 -45.31 -23.93 30.27
CA ARG A 2 -44.30 -24.96 29.93
C ARG A 2 -45.01 -26.32 30.11
N PRO A 3 -44.65 -27.38 29.37
CA PRO A 3 -43.60 -28.33 29.79
C PRO A 3 -42.57 -28.59 28.65
N SER A 4 -41.49 -29.38 28.72
CA SER A 4 -40.68 -30.10 29.74
C SER A 4 -40.37 -31.54 29.27
N LEU A 5 -39.07 -31.86 29.16
CA LEU A 5 -38.39 -33.15 29.45
C LEU A 5 -38.73 -34.49 28.72
N LEU A 6 -37.65 -35.14 28.24
CA LEU A 6 -37.27 -36.59 28.30
C LEU A 6 -36.06 -36.79 27.33
N VAL A 7 -34.78 -37.05 27.68
CA VAL A 7 -34.06 -38.05 28.53
C VAL A 7 -33.34 -39.14 27.68
N PHE A 8 -32.24 -39.70 28.20
CA PHE A 8 -31.06 -40.30 27.53
C PHE A 8 -31.10 -41.81 27.19
N PHE A 9 -30.40 -42.21 26.10
CA PHE A 9 -29.53 -43.42 25.84
C PHE A 9 -30.01 -44.86 26.23
N PRO A 10 -29.44 -46.01 25.70
CA PRO A 10 -28.05 -46.22 25.27
C PRO A 10 -27.73 -47.12 24.04
N PHE A 11 -26.43 -47.12 23.69
CA PHE A 11 -25.60 -48.17 23.04
C PHE A 11 -26.22 -49.28 22.17
N LEU A 12 -25.76 -49.39 20.90
CA LEU A 12 -25.66 -50.67 20.18
C LEU A 12 -24.45 -50.71 19.20
N ASP A 13 -23.40 -51.38 19.69
CA ASP A 13 -22.32 -52.12 19.01
C ASP A 13 -21.89 -51.78 17.55
N PHE A 14 -20.72 -51.15 17.42
CA PHE A 14 -20.09 -50.78 16.15
C PHE A 14 -19.25 -51.89 15.48
N SER A 15 -19.19 -53.10 16.05
CA SER A 15 -18.19 -54.12 15.67
C SER A 15 -18.53 -54.97 14.43
N ARG A 16 -19.80 -55.00 13.98
CA ARG A 16 -20.23 -55.90 12.87
C ARG A 16 -20.19 -55.29 11.47
N PHE A 17 -20.10 -53.97 11.32
CA PHE A 17 -20.11 -53.32 9.99
C PHE A 17 -18.74 -53.37 9.28
N VAL A 18 -17.64 -53.45 10.05
CA VAL A 18 -16.26 -53.38 9.54
C VAL A 18 -15.85 -54.65 8.75
N HIS A 19 -16.45 -55.80 9.02
CA HIS A 19 -16.09 -57.06 8.35
C HIS A 19 -16.75 -57.22 6.96
N PHE A 20 -17.90 -56.57 6.71
CA PHE A 20 -18.66 -56.74 5.45
C PHE A 20 -18.08 -55.94 4.26
N GLN A 21 -17.36 -54.83 4.54
CA GLN A 21 -16.77 -53.96 3.51
C GLN A 21 -15.41 -54.45 2.93
N ARG A 22 -14.79 -55.50 3.50
CA ARG A 22 -13.47 -55.98 3.02
C ARG A 22 -13.53 -56.90 1.80
N LYS A 23 -14.62 -57.64 1.55
CA LYS A 23 -14.70 -58.59 0.41
C LYS A 23 -15.06 -57.96 -0.95
N ARG A 24 -15.77 -56.82 -1.02
CA ARG A 24 -16.11 -56.15 -2.31
C ARG A 24 -14.92 -55.44 -2.99
N LYS A 25 -13.86 -55.07 -2.26
CA LYS A 25 -12.73 -54.29 -2.80
C LYS A 25 -11.76 -55.04 -3.72
N ARG A 26 -11.84 -56.38 -3.84
CA ARG A 26 -11.02 -57.17 -4.79
C ARG A 26 -11.70 -57.37 -6.15
N ALA A 27 -13.01 -57.63 -6.19
CA ALA A 27 -13.74 -57.86 -7.45
C ALA A 27 -13.82 -56.61 -8.34
N VAL A 28 -14.12 -55.44 -7.75
CA VAL A 28 -14.26 -54.17 -8.51
C VAL A 28 -12.94 -53.71 -9.14
N LYS A 29 -11.80 -54.03 -8.52
CA LYS A 29 -10.46 -53.70 -9.04
C LYS A 29 -10.10 -54.47 -10.33
N SER A 30 -10.60 -55.69 -10.51
CA SER A 30 -10.36 -56.47 -11.73
C SER A 30 -11.16 -55.90 -12.91
N LEU A 31 -12.43 -55.59 -12.69
CA LEU A 31 -13.33 -55.10 -13.75
C LEU A 31 -12.93 -53.72 -14.28
N TRP A 32 -12.42 -52.83 -13.41
CA TRP A 32 -11.95 -51.49 -13.80
C TRP A 32 -10.61 -51.48 -14.53
N ALA A 33 -9.80 -52.56 -14.44
CA ALA A 33 -8.56 -52.67 -15.21
C ALA A 33 -8.85 -52.93 -16.70
N THR A 34 -9.78 -53.84 -17.00
CA THR A 34 -10.13 -54.22 -18.38
C THR A 34 -10.80 -53.07 -19.14
N VAL A 35 -11.72 -52.32 -18.51
CA VAL A 35 -12.39 -51.16 -19.15
C VAL A 35 -11.38 -50.04 -19.47
N ARG A 36 -10.33 -49.86 -18.66
CA ARG A 36 -9.29 -48.85 -18.91
C ARG A 36 -8.36 -49.18 -20.06
N PHE A 37 -8.19 -50.45 -20.42
CA PHE A 37 -7.33 -50.83 -21.54
C PHE A 37 -8.02 -50.65 -22.90
N VAL A 38 -9.36 -50.79 -22.95
CA VAL A 38 -10.15 -50.60 -24.17
C VAL A 38 -10.33 -49.12 -24.51
N GLY A 39 -10.48 -48.24 -23.52
CA GLY A 39 -10.70 -46.80 -23.75
C GLY A 39 -9.48 -46.00 -24.23
N VAL A 40 -8.26 -46.53 -24.12
CA VAL A 40 -7.02 -45.78 -24.41
C VAL A 40 -6.51 -45.97 -25.85
N CYS A 41 -7.01 -46.96 -26.59
CA CYS A 41 -6.63 -47.19 -27.99
C CYS A 41 -7.55 -46.47 -29.01
N GLY A 42 -8.49 -45.63 -28.56
CA GLY A 42 -9.53 -45.02 -29.40
C GLY A 42 -9.22 -43.65 -30.02
N GLU A 43 -8.22 -42.93 -29.53
CA GLU A 43 -7.99 -41.51 -29.88
C GLU A 43 -6.67 -41.22 -30.64
N LEU A 44 -5.99 -42.26 -31.16
CA LEU A 44 -4.70 -42.11 -31.85
C LEU A 44 -4.58 -42.95 -33.15
N PHE A 45 -5.51 -42.80 -34.10
CA PHE A 45 -5.26 -43.24 -35.49
C PHE A 45 -5.89 -42.30 -36.53
N SER A 46 -5.03 -41.70 -37.35
CA SER A 46 -5.36 -41.09 -38.64
C SER A 46 -5.57 -42.18 -39.71
N PRO A 47 -6.26 -41.88 -40.83
CA PRO A 47 -6.74 -42.91 -41.75
C PRO A 47 -5.68 -43.36 -42.78
N SER A 48 -4.70 -44.17 -42.36
CA SER A 48 -3.74 -44.82 -43.29
C SER A 48 -3.02 -46.05 -42.71
N LEU A 49 -3.69 -47.20 -42.60
CA LEU A 49 -3.04 -48.50 -42.31
C LEU A 49 -3.83 -49.69 -42.89
N SER A 50 -3.13 -50.75 -43.31
CA SER A 50 -3.72 -51.82 -44.15
C SER A 50 -4.38 -52.96 -43.38
N VAL A 51 -5.29 -53.67 -44.07
CA VAL A 51 -6.16 -54.74 -43.55
C VAL A 51 -5.40 -55.93 -42.92
N SER A 52 -4.13 -56.13 -43.26
CA SER A 52 -3.32 -57.27 -42.79
C SER A 52 -3.05 -57.24 -41.28
N THR A 53 -2.87 -56.05 -40.69
CA THR A 53 -2.51 -55.90 -39.26
C THR A 53 -3.67 -56.28 -38.33
N PHE A 54 -4.92 -56.10 -38.77
CA PHE A 54 -6.13 -56.32 -37.97
C PHE A 54 -6.37 -57.81 -37.65
N ARG A 55 -5.93 -58.72 -38.53
CA ARG A 55 -6.13 -60.18 -38.36
C ARG A 55 -5.25 -60.80 -37.28
N VAL A 56 -4.13 -60.17 -36.92
CA VAL A 56 -3.22 -60.68 -35.87
C VAL A 56 -3.75 -60.38 -34.47
N LEU A 57 -4.25 -59.16 -34.22
CA LEU A 57 -4.84 -58.80 -32.92
C LEU A 57 -6.07 -59.66 -32.56
N PHE A 58 -6.93 -59.97 -33.55
CA PHE A 58 -8.17 -60.70 -33.30
C PHE A 58 -7.94 -62.15 -32.84
N ARG A 59 -6.84 -62.79 -33.28
CA ARG A 59 -6.46 -64.14 -32.80
C ARG A 59 -5.95 -64.13 -31.36
N ILE A 60 -5.29 -63.07 -30.92
CA ILE A 60 -4.76 -62.94 -29.55
C ILE A 60 -5.91 -62.74 -28.55
N LEU A 61 -6.91 -61.92 -28.90
CA LEU A 61 -8.08 -61.68 -28.04
C LEU A 61 -8.99 -62.91 -27.87
N SER A 62 -9.11 -63.75 -28.90
CA SER A 62 -9.92 -64.98 -28.86
C SER A 62 -9.38 -66.04 -27.89
N LEU A 63 -8.07 -66.08 -27.64
CA LEU A 63 -7.42 -67.06 -26.76
C LEU A 63 -7.56 -66.75 -25.26
N CYS A 64 -7.87 -65.51 -24.88
CA CYS A 64 -8.03 -65.11 -23.48
C CYS A 64 -9.46 -65.33 -22.92
N ALA A 65 -10.46 -65.53 -23.77
CA ALA A 65 -11.86 -65.63 -23.34
C ALA A 65 -12.25 -66.99 -22.73
N SER A 66 -11.43 -68.03 -22.91
CA SER A 66 -11.81 -69.44 -22.68
C SER A 66 -11.59 -69.99 -21.27
N ARG A 67 -11.28 -69.16 -20.25
CA ARG A 67 -10.86 -69.63 -18.91
C ARG A 67 -11.38 -68.84 -17.69
N VAL A 68 -12.67 -68.45 -17.62
CA VAL A 68 -13.34 -68.19 -16.31
C VAL A 68 -14.85 -68.50 -16.34
N ALA A 69 -15.24 -69.72 -15.94
CA ALA A 69 -16.54 -70.13 -15.38
C ALA A 69 -16.42 -71.61 -14.94
N PRO A 70 -17.26 -72.17 -14.03
CA PRO A 70 -18.43 -71.58 -13.36
C PRO A 70 -18.40 -71.69 -11.82
N CYS A 71 -19.36 -71.05 -11.11
CA CYS A 71 -19.93 -71.61 -9.88
C CYS A 71 -21.25 -70.93 -9.46
N VAL A 72 -22.17 -71.72 -8.89
CA VAL A 72 -23.45 -71.35 -8.24
C VAL A 72 -24.58 -70.83 -9.15
N THR A 73 -25.30 -71.78 -9.74
CA THR A 73 -26.75 -71.69 -10.02
C THR A 73 -27.57 -71.98 -8.75
N SER A 74 -28.51 -71.12 -8.37
CA SER A 74 -29.80 -71.45 -7.72
C SER A 74 -30.52 -70.19 -7.21
N PHE A 75 -31.84 -70.32 -6.98
CA PHE A 75 -32.81 -69.32 -6.49
C PHE A 75 -33.27 -68.22 -7.46
N VAL A 76 -34.45 -68.48 -8.00
CA VAL A 76 -35.44 -67.57 -8.62
C VAL A 76 -36.62 -67.56 -7.61
N PRO A 77 -37.24 -66.40 -7.30
CA PRO A 77 -38.47 -66.04 -8.01
C PRO A 77 -38.64 -64.54 -8.36
N SER A 78 -39.15 -64.33 -9.56
CA SER A 78 -40.21 -63.36 -9.90
C SER A 78 -40.06 -61.89 -9.48
N PHE A 79 -39.48 -61.06 -10.37
CA PHE A 79 -39.85 -59.65 -10.47
C PHE A 79 -40.04 -59.21 -11.94
N VAL A 80 -41.04 -58.34 -12.15
CA VAL A 80 -41.58 -57.88 -13.44
C VAL A 80 -40.53 -57.11 -14.26
N PRO A 81 -40.48 -57.24 -15.60
CA PRO A 81 -39.50 -56.54 -16.43
C PRO A 81 -39.81 -55.04 -16.58
N LEU A 82 -39.23 -54.22 -15.70
CA LEU A 82 -39.10 -52.77 -15.89
C LEU A 82 -38.13 -52.47 -17.05
N LYS A 83 -38.63 -52.59 -18.29
CA LYS A 83 -38.01 -51.92 -19.45
C LYS A 83 -38.16 -50.41 -19.30
N ARG A 84 -37.11 -49.68 -19.71
CA ARG A 84 -36.91 -48.21 -19.58
C ARG A 84 -36.60 -47.73 -18.15
N PHE A 85 -35.30 -47.60 -17.84
CA PHE A 85 -34.69 -46.39 -17.25
C PHE A 85 -33.15 -46.53 -17.23
N PHE A 86 -32.54 -46.64 -18.41
CA PHE A 86 -31.12 -46.35 -18.60
C PHE A 86 -31.02 -45.10 -19.47
N LEU A 87 -31.10 -43.94 -18.83
CA LEU A 87 -30.62 -42.70 -19.42
C LEU A 87 -29.08 -42.78 -19.49
N PRO A 88 -28.44 -42.55 -20.65
CA PRO A 88 -27.00 -42.37 -20.71
C PRO A 88 -26.60 -41.10 -19.92
N SER A 89 -25.32 -41.04 -19.55
CA SER A 89 -24.76 -40.17 -18.51
C SER A 89 -24.73 -38.66 -18.83
N HIS A 90 -25.88 -38.03 -19.07
CA HIS A 90 -25.99 -36.60 -19.36
C HIS A 90 -26.08 -35.73 -18.10
N ALA A 91 -24.98 -35.68 -17.34
CA ALA A 91 -24.76 -34.62 -16.35
C ALA A 91 -24.19 -33.37 -17.05
N VAL A 92 -24.99 -32.74 -17.93
CA VAL A 92 -24.62 -31.45 -18.53
C VAL A 92 -24.71 -30.37 -17.45
N PHE A 93 -23.55 -29.93 -16.95
CA PHE A 93 -23.47 -28.82 -15.99
C PHE A 93 -23.74 -27.50 -16.70
N PHE A 94 -25.01 -27.09 -16.76
CA PHE A 94 -25.42 -25.79 -17.31
C PHE A 94 -24.81 -24.63 -16.49
N GLY A 95 -23.80 -23.98 -17.08
CA GLY A 95 -23.04 -22.91 -16.44
C GLY A 95 -23.78 -21.57 -16.46
N LEU A 96 -24.80 -21.40 -15.62
CA LEU A 96 -25.48 -20.11 -15.40
C LEU A 96 -24.46 -19.00 -15.12
N ARG A 97 -24.25 -18.12 -16.11
CA ARG A 97 -23.12 -17.18 -16.17
C ARG A 97 -23.40 -15.85 -15.47
N PHE A 98 -23.52 -15.96 -14.16
CA PHE A 98 -23.45 -14.85 -13.23
C PHE A 98 -24.68 -13.92 -13.24
N PHE A 99 -24.87 -13.28 -12.10
CA PHE A 99 -25.89 -12.29 -11.86
C PHE A 99 -25.25 -10.90 -11.99
N ARG A 100 -25.54 -10.16 -13.07
CA ARG A 100 -25.48 -8.70 -12.98
C ARG A 100 -26.76 -8.26 -12.30
N ARG A 101 -26.64 -7.62 -11.14
CA ARG A 101 -27.76 -6.89 -10.52
C ARG A 101 -28.10 -5.73 -11.45
N CYS A 102 -29.01 -5.98 -12.40
CA CYS A 102 -29.59 -4.90 -13.20
C CYS A 102 -30.31 -3.98 -12.20
N ALA A 103 -29.87 -2.73 -12.11
CA ALA A 103 -30.39 -1.76 -11.14
C ALA A 103 -31.78 -1.28 -11.59
N CYS A 104 -32.78 -2.16 -11.47
CA CYS A 104 -34.17 -1.86 -11.77
C CYS A 104 -34.90 -1.52 -10.47
N ALA A 105 -35.13 -0.23 -10.28
CA ALA A 105 -35.90 0.44 -9.22
C ALA A 105 -35.35 0.37 -7.78
N ALA A 106 -35.26 1.55 -7.15
CA ALA A 106 -34.98 1.75 -5.74
C ALA A 106 -36.18 1.42 -4.81
N ARG A 107 -37.05 0.47 -5.21
CA ARG A 107 -38.22 0.05 -4.45
C ARG A 107 -37.95 -1.32 -3.83
N MET A 108 -38.33 -1.51 -2.57
CA MET A 108 -38.34 -2.86 -1.99
C MET A 108 -39.28 -3.75 -2.80
N PRO A 109 -38.83 -4.93 -3.26
CA PRO A 109 -39.68 -5.84 -4.03
C PRO A 109 -40.77 -6.43 -3.13
N MET A 110 -42.03 -6.11 -3.43
CA MET A 110 -43.19 -6.65 -2.71
C MET A 110 -43.40 -8.15 -3.01
N GLY A 111 -44.01 -8.86 -2.07
CA GLY A 111 -44.21 -10.31 -2.17
C GLY A 111 -42.93 -11.14 -2.08
N THR A 112 -43.02 -12.43 -2.42
CA THR A 112 -41.90 -13.40 -2.38
C THR A 112 -41.22 -13.65 -3.73
N ALA A 113 -41.92 -13.41 -4.84
CA ALA A 113 -41.37 -13.59 -6.19
C ALA A 113 -40.21 -12.63 -6.47
N ARG A 114 -39.13 -13.13 -7.09
CA ARG A 114 -37.93 -12.35 -7.43
C ARG A 114 -37.46 -12.69 -8.84
N THR A 115 -37.65 -11.76 -9.77
CA THR A 115 -37.14 -11.88 -11.13
C THR A 115 -35.68 -11.45 -11.19
N LEU A 116 -34.80 -12.32 -11.70
CA LEU A 116 -33.36 -12.05 -11.82
C LEU A 116 -32.97 -12.05 -13.30
N ARG A 117 -32.44 -10.94 -13.80
CA ARG A 117 -31.80 -10.90 -15.13
C ARG A 117 -30.39 -11.48 -15.00
N VAL A 118 -30.13 -12.56 -15.73
CA VAL A 118 -28.83 -13.25 -15.79
C VAL A 118 -28.20 -13.05 -17.17
N LEU A 119 -26.88 -13.17 -17.24
CA LEU A 119 -26.17 -13.27 -18.51
C LEU A 119 -25.86 -14.74 -18.80
N LEU A 120 -25.98 -15.13 -20.06
CA LEU A 120 -25.55 -16.42 -20.57
C LEU A 120 -24.33 -16.17 -21.47
N ASP A 121 -23.27 -16.97 -21.30
CA ASP A 121 -23.01 -18.00 -22.30
C ASP A 121 -22.98 -17.73 -23.82
N PRO A 122 -22.54 -16.63 -24.45
CA PRO A 122 -22.51 -16.56 -25.93
C PRO A 122 -21.91 -17.81 -26.61
N ASN A 123 -20.82 -18.37 -26.07
CA ASN A 123 -20.17 -19.55 -26.67
C ASN A 123 -20.93 -20.86 -26.38
N GLN A 124 -21.39 -21.09 -25.14
CA GLN A 124 -22.21 -22.25 -24.79
C GLN A 124 -23.58 -22.20 -25.47
N TYR A 125 -24.24 -21.06 -25.47
CA TYR A 125 -25.54 -20.82 -26.10
C TYR A 125 -25.48 -21.11 -27.61
N SER A 126 -24.46 -20.62 -28.31
CA SER A 126 -24.24 -20.96 -29.73
C SER A 126 -24.07 -22.47 -29.96
N ARG A 127 -23.32 -23.17 -29.09
CA ARG A 127 -23.17 -24.65 -29.18
C ARG A 127 -24.47 -25.38 -28.87
N ASP A 128 -25.23 -24.91 -27.89
CA ASP A 128 -26.49 -25.52 -27.50
C ASP A 128 -27.55 -25.33 -28.59
N VAL A 129 -27.57 -24.18 -29.29
CA VAL A 129 -28.45 -23.93 -30.44
C VAL A 129 -28.13 -24.87 -31.60
N LEU A 130 -26.86 -24.99 -32.01
CA LEU A 130 -26.46 -25.96 -33.04
C LEU A 130 -26.83 -27.40 -32.66
N ARG A 131 -26.66 -27.76 -31.38
CA ARG A 131 -27.04 -29.08 -30.87
C ARG A 131 -28.57 -29.29 -30.82
N MET A 132 -29.36 -28.25 -30.62
CA MET A 132 -30.82 -28.31 -30.73
C MET A 132 -31.27 -28.59 -32.17
N GLU A 133 -30.62 -27.97 -33.15
CA GLU A 133 -30.85 -28.22 -34.58
C GLU A 133 -30.46 -29.65 -34.98
N GLU A 134 -29.31 -30.16 -34.50
CA GLU A 134 -28.83 -31.53 -34.78
C GLU A 134 -29.64 -32.64 -34.10
N GLU A 135 -30.03 -32.46 -32.83
CA GLU A 135 -30.74 -33.48 -32.04
C GLU A 135 -32.28 -33.33 -32.09
N GLY A 136 -32.81 -32.27 -32.70
CA GLY A 136 -34.25 -32.01 -32.85
C GLY A 136 -34.95 -31.57 -31.55
N PHE A 137 -34.26 -30.86 -30.67
CA PHE A 137 -34.84 -30.31 -29.43
C PHE A 137 -35.43 -28.92 -29.65
N GLU A 138 -36.62 -28.65 -29.12
CA GLU A 138 -37.31 -27.35 -29.30
C GLU A 138 -36.67 -26.20 -28.49
N ASP A 139 -36.41 -26.38 -27.19
CA ASP A 139 -35.67 -25.40 -26.36
C ASP A 139 -35.08 -26.01 -25.06
N PHE A 140 -33.75 -26.14 -24.99
CA PHE A 140 -33.03 -26.54 -23.77
C PHE A 140 -33.15 -25.54 -22.61
N TYR A 141 -33.33 -24.25 -22.90
CA TYR A 141 -33.31 -23.18 -21.90
C TYR A 141 -34.64 -23.06 -21.14
N SER A 142 -35.75 -23.50 -21.75
CA SER A 142 -37.06 -23.68 -21.09
C SER A 142 -37.03 -24.67 -19.92
N CYS A 143 -36.13 -25.67 -19.96
CA CYS A 143 -36.11 -26.80 -19.03
C CYS A 143 -35.50 -26.48 -17.65
N PHE A 144 -35.03 -25.26 -17.40
CA PHE A 144 -34.36 -24.89 -16.15
C PHE A 144 -35.33 -24.78 -14.97
N ASN A 145 -35.31 -25.78 -14.08
CA ASN A 145 -36.12 -25.84 -12.87
C ASN A 145 -35.36 -25.52 -11.56
N LEU A 146 -34.04 -25.34 -11.61
CA LEU A 146 -33.19 -25.14 -10.43
C LEU A 146 -32.08 -24.10 -10.68
N VAL A 147 -31.97 -23.11 -9.79
CA VAL A 147 -30.90 -22.10 -9.79
C VAL A 147 -30.08 -22.22 -8.49
N ILE A 148 -28.81 -22.61 -8.61
CA ILE A 148 -27.92 -22.78 -7.46
C ILE A 148 -27.03 -21.54 -7.27
N ARG A 149 -27.20 -20.83 -6.15
CA ARG A 149 -26.31 -19.72 -5.75
C ARG A 149 -25.09 -20.26 -5.00
N ARG A 150 -23.89 -19.87 -5.42
CA ARG A 150 -22.63 -20.16 -4.69
C ARG A 150 -22.25 -19.03 -3.73
N HIS A 151 -21.49 -19.36 -2.68
CA HIS A 151 -21.00 -18.36 -1.72
C HIS A 151 -20.05 -17.34 -2.39
N PRO A 152 -20.26 -16.01 -2.27
CA PRO A 152 -19.50 -15.00 -3.00
C PRO A 152 -17.97 -15.09 -2.83
N LYS A 153 -17.49 -15.34 -1.61
CA LYS A 153 -16.06 -15.46 -1.27
C LYS A 153 -15.36 -16.66 -1.97
N HIS A 154 -16.12 -17.58 -2.58
CA HIS A 154 -15.58 -18.73 -3.33
C HIS A 154 -16.05 -18.78 -4.78
N ASN A 155 -16.73 -17.74 -5.26
CA ASN A 155 -17.33 -17.68 -6.60
C ASN A 155 -16.62 -16.63 -7.48
N THR A 156 -15.30 -16.67 -7.46
CA THR A 156 -14.38 -15.65 -8.02
C THR A 156 -13.81 -16.06 -9.39
N PHE A 157 -13.66 -17.36 -9.62
CA PHE A 157 -12.97 -17.97 -10.78
C PHE A 157 -13.34 -17.37 -12.14
N LYS A 158 -14.63 -17.08 -12.42
CA LYS A 158 -15.04 -16.57 -13.74
C LYS A 158 -14.60 -15.13 -13.99
N ALA A 159 -14.44 -14.31 -12.95
CA ALA A 159 -13.87 -12.96 -13.09
C ALA A 159 -12.38 -13.07 -13.46
N VAL A 160 -11.61 -13.85 -12.68
CA VAL A 160 -10.18 -14.11 -12.94
C VAL A 160 -9.96 -14.66 -14.36
N LEU A 161 -10.76 -15.65 -14.78
CA LEU A 161 -10.70 -16.19 -16.15
C LEU A 161 -11.13 -15.19 -17.23
N SER A 162 -11.98 -14.21 -16.92
CA SER A 162 -12.30 -13.13 -17.88
C SER A 162 -11.09 -12.21 -18.05
N THR A 163 -10.44 -11.84 -16.93
CA THR A 163 -9.24 -11.01 -16.91
C THR A 163 -8.06 -11.68 -17.63
N ILE A 164 -7.80 -12.97 -17.38
CA ILE A 164 -6.78 -13.73 -18.11
C ILE A 164 -7.07 -13.75 -19.61
N ARG A 165 -8.32 -14.01 -20.02
CA ARG A 165 -8.72 -13.98 -21.43
C ARG A 165 -8.63 -12.57 -22.04
N SER A 166 -8.95 -11.52 -21.28
CA SER A 166 -8.77 -10.13 -21.70
C SER A 166 -7.29 -9.83 -21.97
N LEU A 167 -6.38 -10.26 -21.09
CA LEU A 167 -4.92 -10.16 -21.30
C LEU A 167 -4.46 -10.95 -22.54
N MET A 168 -4.95 -12.18 -22.73
CA MET A 168 -4.61 -12.99 -23.92
C MET A 168 -5.13 -12.40 -25.23
N ASN A 169 -6.27 -11.72 -25.21
CA ASN A 169 -6.87 -11.08 -26.37
C ASN A 169 -6.22 -9.73 -26.72
N HIS A 170 -5.53 -9.11 -25.75
CA HIS A 170 -4.86 -7.82 -25.86
C HIS A 170 -3.38 -7.97 -25.49
N PRO A 171 -2.56 -8.72 -26.26
CA PRO A 171 -1.13 -8.87 -25.98
C PRO A 171 -0.40 -7.51 -25.92
N GLU A 172 -0.91 -6.49 -26.61
CA GLU A 172 -0.43 -5.10 -26.53
C GLU A 172 -0.55 -4.46 -25.13
N ASP A 173 -1.45 -4.95 -24.28
CA ASP A 173 -1.58 -4.54 -22.86
C ASP A 173 -0.59 -5.29 -21.94
N VAL A 174 0.07 -6.35 -22.42
CA VAL A 174 0.88 -7.28 -21.62
C VAL A 174 2.37 -6.95 -21.72
N VAL A 175 2.75 -5.73 -21.33
CA VAL A 175 4.16 -5.33 -21.26
C VAL A 175 4.66 -5.33 -19.81
N ILE A 176 5.49 -6.33 -19.52
CA ILE A 176 6.34 -6.42 -18.33
C ILE A 176 7.54 -5.47 -18.54
N PRO A 177 8.07 -4.80 -17.49
CA PRO A 177 9.33 -4.08 -17.62
C PRO A 177 10.45 -4.96 -18.19
N ALA A 178 11.25 -4.43 -19.13
CA ALA A 178 12.28 -5.21 -19.83
C ALA A 178 13.30 -5.87 -18.87
N TRP A 179 13.61 -5.22 -17.75
CA TRP A 179 14.49 -5.77 -16.70
C TRP A 179 13.88 -6.96 -15.92
N LEU A 180 12.58 -7.21 -16.03
CA LEU A 180 11.87 -8.31 -15.37
C LEU A 180 11.40 -9.39 -16.35
N HIS A 181 11.27 -9.07 -17.65
CA HIS A 181 10.68 -9.95 -18.66
C HIS A 181 11.31 -11.35 -18.70
N ASP A 182 12.62 -11.44 -18.89
CA ASP A 182 13.30 -12.73 -19.07
C ASP A 182 13.30 -13.54 -17.76
N LEU A 183 13.53 -12.88 -16.63
CA LEU A 183 13.42 -13.46 -15.29
C LEU A 183 12.02 -14.03 -15.00
N PHE A 184 10.97 -13.32 -15.39
CA PHE A 184 9.59 -13.75 -15.20
C PHE A 184 9.28 -15.01 -16.02
N LEU A 185 9.89 -15.15 -17.19
CA LEU A 185 9.83 -16.37 -18.01
C LEU A 185 10.76 -17.50 -17.52
N GLY A 186 11.61 -17.24 -16.53
CA GLY A 186 12.59 -18.20 -16.01
C GLY A 186 13.87 -18.33 -16.85
N PHE A 187 14.16 -17.35 -17.72
CA PHE A 187 15.37 -17.30 -18.54
C PHE A 187 16.38 -16.27 -18.02
N GLY A 188 17.61 -16.35 -18.54
CA GLY A 188 18.66 -15.39 -18.26
C GLY A 188 19.35 -15.59 -16.91
N ASP A 189 19.95 -14.52 -16.41
CA ASP A 189 20.71 -14.49 -15.15
C ASP A 189 19.78 -14.08 -13.99
N PRO A 190 19.63 -14.90 -12.91
CA PRO A 190 18.73 -14.63 -11.79
C PRO A 190 19.02 -13.32 -11.05
N GLY A 191 20.25 -12.80 -11.09
CA GLY A 191 20.63 -11.53 -10.46
C GLY A 191 20.34 -10.29 -11.31
N SER A 192 19.95 -10.45 -12.59
CA SER A 192 19.89 -9.34 -13.56
C SER A 192 18.99 -8.15 -13.17
N ALA A 193 17.96 -8.36 -12.36
CA ALA A 193 17.06 -7.32 -11.86
C ALA A 193 17.42 -6.74 -10.48
N GLN A 194 18.55 -7.14 -9.89
CA GLN A 194 19.01 -6.57 -8.62
C GLN A 194 19.51 -5.14 -8.82
N PHE A 195 19.23 -4.25 -7.86
CA PHE A 195 19.43 -2.81 -8.03
C PHE A 195 20.85 -2.38 -8.43
N PHE A 196 21.88 -3.11 -7.98
CA PHE A 196 23.28 -2.80 -8.26
C PHE A 196 23.73 -3.15 -9.68
N ARG A 197 22.92 -3.94 -10.40
CA ARG A 197 23.15 -4.33 -11.80
C ARG A 197 22.31 -3.52 -12.78
N LEU A 198 21.36 -2.71 -12.29
CA LEU A 198 20.49 -1.87 -13.11
C LEU A 198 21.05 -0.46 -13.29
N PRO A 199 21.00 0.12 -14.51
CA PRO A 199 21.49 1.47 -14.77
C PRO A 199 20.64 2.57 -14.10
N SER A 200 19.42 2.23 -13.68
CA SER A 200 18.48 3.10 -12.96
C SER A 200 18.76 3.24 -11.46
N ARG A 201 19.85 2.64 -10.95
CA ARG A 201 20.27 2.73 -9.54
C ARG A 201 20.39 4.18 -9.07
N LEU A 202 19.73 4.48 -7.95
CA LEU A 202 19.84 5.76 -7.25
C LEU A 202 21.09 5.76 -6.38
N ARG A 203 21.89 6.83 -6.41
CA ARG A 203 23.04 6.98 -5.51
C ARG A 203 22.61 7.44 -4.12
N ARG A 204 21.87 8.55 -4.05
CA ARG A 204 21.40 9.17 -2.82
C ARG A 204 20.01 8.67 -2.44
N LEU A 205 19.87 8.17 -1.21
CA LEU A 205 18.63 7.63 -0.63
C LEU A 205 18.38 8.29 0.73
N ASP A 206 17.20 8.87 0.94
CA ASP A 206 16.79 9.39 2.25
C ASP A 206 16.19 8.25 3.09
N PHE A 207 16.89 7.86 4.16
CA PHE A 207 16.43 6.84 5.10
C PHE A 207 15.67 7.43 6.29
N ARG A 208 15.58 8.76 6.41
CA ARG A 208 14.89 9.45 7.51
C ARG A 208 15.25 8.84 8.87
N ASP A 209 14.24 8.48 9.66
CA ASP A 209 14.27 7.87 10.98
C ASP A 209 14.28 6.32 10.96
N THR A 210 14.69 5.68 9.86
CA THR A 210 14.92 4.22 9.84
C THR A 210 15.91 3.80 10.93
N PHE A 211 16.96 4.60 11.13
CA PHE A 211 17.93 4.41 12.18
C PHE A 211 17.58 5.32 13.37
N LEU A 212 17.69 4.76 14.57
CA LEU A 212 17.32 5.44 15.82
C LEU A 212 18.45 6.35 16.31
N ASP A 213 19.69 5.94 16.03
CA ASP A 213 20.93 6.54 16.51
C ASP A 213 22.09 6.15 15.58
N LEU A 214 23.26 6.78 15.75
CA LEU A 214 24.46 6.50 14.96
C LEU A 214 25.03 5.09 15.17
N ALA A 215 24.81 4.46 16.33
CA ALA A 215 25.25 3.08 16.58
C ALA A 215 24.38 2.07 15.82
N HIS A 216 23.07 2.30 15.71
CA HIS A 216 22.14 1.54 14.88
C HIS A 216 22.54 1.62 13.40
N LEU A 217 22.91 2.81 12.90
CA LEU A 217 23.40 2.96 11.53
C LEU A 217 24.67 2.11 11.28
N ARG A 218 25.65 2.15 12.20
CA ARG A 218 26.90 1.36 12.11
C ARG A 218 26.65 -0.14 12.22
N GLU A 219 25.77 -0.57 13.11
CA GLU A 219 25.36 -1.97 13.28
C GLU A 219 24.67 -2.50 12.01
N ALA A 220 23.70 -1.75 11.48
CA ALA A 220 22.92 -2.13 10.30
C ALA A 220 23.75 -2.21 9.02
N LEU A 221 24.80 -1.40 8.91
CA LEU A 221 25.71 -1.33 7.76
C LEU A 221 27.11 -1.90 8.06
N ALA A 222 27.24 -2.82 9.03
CA ALA A 222 28.54 -3.38 9.44
C ALA A 222 29.32 -4.12 8.34
N GLU A 223 28.64 -4.58 7.27
CA GLU A 223 29.26 -5.20 6.07
C GLU A 223 29.57 -4.19 4.96
N ALA A 224 29.33 -2.89 5.16
CA ALA A 224 29.61 -1.82 4.20
C ALA A 224 30.76 -0.91 4.68
N GLU A 225 31.50 -0.34 3.74
CA GLU A 225 32.49 0.71 4.04
C GLU A 225 31.74 2.02 4.27
N LEU A 226 31.48 2.33 5.55
CA LEU A 226 30.67 3.48 5.99
C LEU A 226 31.54 4.70 6.34
N GLU A 227 31.47 5.73 5.51
CA GLU A 227 31.96 7.08 5.81
C GLU A 227 30.85 7.94 6.45
N THR A 228 31.19 8.81 7.41
CA THR A 228 30.26 9.82 7.95
C THR A 228 30.72 11.23 7.61
N GLU A 229 29.81 12.05 7.05
CA GLU A 229 30.09 13.41 6.62
C GLU A 229 29.65 14.44 7.67
N GLY A 230 30.63 15.05 8.37
CA GLY A 230 30.40 16.04 9.41
C GLY A 230 29.90 15.44 10.73
N ASN A 231 29.15 16.23 11.51
CA ASN A 231 28.65 15.82 12.82
C ASN A 231 27.33 15.02 12.72
N VAL A 232 27.45 13.75 12.33
CA VAL A 232 26.31 12.84 12.08
C VAL A 232 25.79 12.22 13.39
N ALA A 233 25.31 13.06 14.31
CA ALA A 233 24.93 12.64 15.67
C ALA A 233 23.57 11.92 15.76
N SER A 234 22.57 12.35 15.01
CA SER A 234 21.17 11.92 15.14
C SER A 234 20.48 11.72 13.79
N PRO A 235 19.39 10.92 13.73
CA PRO A 235 18.50 10.92 12.57
C PRO A 235 17.87 12.30 12.33
N PRO A 236 17.35 12.56 11.13
CA PRO A 236 17.29 11.68 9.96
C PRO A 236 18.63 11.44 9.25
N PHE A 237 18.79 10.28 8.60
CA PHE A 237 20.00 9.92 7.86
C PHE A 237 19.76 9.79 6.36
N VAL A 238 20.68 10.31 5.55
CA VAL A 238 20.71 10.18 4.09
C VAL A 238 21.97 9.42 3.68
N LEU A 239 21.80 8.36 2.88
CA LEU A 239 22.87 7.48 2.43
C LEU A 239 23.21 7.75 0.96
N ASP A 240 24.48 8.03 0.66
CA ASP A 240 25.05 8.09 -0.69
C ASP A 240 25.80 6.78 -0.97
N VAL A 241 25.15 5.89 -1.72
CA VAL A 241 25.67 4.57 -2.12
C VAL A 241 26.46 4.75 -3.42
N ARG A 242 27.79 4.80 -3.29
CA ARG A 242 28.71 5.13 -4.38
C ARG A 242 28.99 3.89 -5.23
N ASP A 243 29.58 2.89 -4.59
CA ASP A 243 29.97 1.64 -5.22
C ASP A 243 29.09 0.51 -4.69
N ALA A 244 28.75 -0.41 -5.58
CA ALA A 244 28.04 -1.66 -5.28
C ALA A 244 28.55 -2.73 -6.25
N GLU A 245 29.83 -3.04 -6.15
CA GLU A 245 30.46 -4.11 -6.94
C GLU A 245 29.96 -5.48 -6.43
N PRO A 246 29.68 -6.45 -7.32
CA PRO A 246 29.33 -7.81 -6.91
C PRO A 246 30.43 -8.43 -6.04
N ALA A 247 30.06 -9.01 -4.89
CA ALA A 247 31.05 -9.45 -3.89
C ALA A 247 31.97 -10.58 -4.36
N GLU A 248 31.48 -11.50 -5.22
CA GLU A 248 32.27 -12.62 -5.72
C GLU A 248 32.05 -12.89 -7.21
N LYS A 249 33.12 -13.31 -7.91
CA LYS A 249 33.06 -13.83 -9.28
C LYS A 249 32.53 -15.27 -9.29
N GLY A 250 31.23 -15.46 -9.01
CA GLY A 250 30.61 -16.79 -9.06
C GLY A 250 29.15 -16.85 -8.65
N ASP A 251 28.73 -16.09 -7.63
CA ASP A 251 27.33 -15.96 -7.24
C ASP A 251 26.71 -14.70 -7.88
N PRO A 252 25.88 -14.82 -8.93
CA PRO A 252 25.23 -13.68 -9.56
C PRO A 252 24.17 -13.00 -8.69
N THR A 253 23.77 -13.63 -7.57
CA THR A 253 22.73 -13.15 -6.64
C THR A 253 23.29 -12.58 -5.33
N GLY A 254 24.59 -12.72 -5.10
CA GLY A 254 25.27 -12.31 -3.87
C GLY A 254 25.12 -10.82 -3.56
N TRP A 255 25.02 -10.49 -2.27
CA TRP A 255 24.92 -9.09 -1.83
C TRP A 255 26.22 -8.33 -2.16
N PRO A 256 26.17 -7.13 -2.75
CA PRO A 256 27.36 -6.41 -3.21
C PRO A 256 28.17 -5.83 -2.04
N ALA A 257 29.47 -5.62 -2.27
CA ALA A 257 30.29 -4.81 -1.39
C ALA A 257 29.90 -3.33 -1.58
N LEU A 258 29.36 -2.71 -0.54
CA LEU A 258 28.83 -1.34 -0.59
C LEU A 258 29.83 -0.34 0.00
N LYS A 259 30.07 0.76 -0.72
CA LYS A 259 30.67 1.98 -0.15
C LYS A 259 29.58 3.02 0.07
N VAL A 260 29.37 3.42 1.31
CA VAL A 260 28.25 4.28 1.72
C VAL A 260 28.79 5.50 2.46
N ARG A 261 28.41 6.69 2.02
CA ARG A 261 28.58 7.92 2.82
C ARG A 261 27.26 8.29 3.47
N ALA A 262 27.25 8.44 4.78
CA ALA A 262 26.11 8.90 5.55
C ALA A 262 26.23 10.39 5.90
N SER A 263 25.10 11.09 5.79
CA SER A 263 24.91 12.49 6.19
C SER A 263 23.62 12.64 6.99
N THR A 264 23.49 13.71 7.79
CA THR A 264 22.28 14.05 8.54
C THR A 264 21.76 15.44 8.13
N TYR A 265 20.50 15.74 8.42
CA TYR A 265 19.89 17.05 8.20
C TYR A 265 18.81 17.31 9.25
N THR A 266 18.50 18.57 9.55
CA THR A 266 17.39 18.92 10.44
C THR A 266 16.06 18.84 9.68
N LEU A 267 15.14 17.98 10.14
CA LEU A 267 13.78 17.89 9.59
C LEU A 267 12.94 19.08 10.11
N PRO A 268 12.56 20.07 9.28
CA PRO A 268 11.93 21.30 9.78
C PRO A 268 10.56 21.01 10.40
N ALA A 269 10.20 21.76 11.45
CA ALA A 269 8.91 21.61 12.12
C ALA A 269 7.74 22.07 11.20
N VAL A 270 6.58 21.41 11.32
CA VAL A 270 5.42 21.63 10.41
C VAL A 270 4.31 22.50 11.03
N GLY A 271 4.50 22.97 12.25
CA GLY A 271 3.63 23.91 12.95
C GLY A 271 3.91 23.96 14.46
N PRO A 272 3.42 24.98 15.17
CA PRO A 272 3.68 25.19 16.61
C PRO A 272 2.78 24.36 17.54
N TYR A 273 1.77 23.66 17.02
CA TYR A 273 0.80 22.90 17.83
C TYR A 273 1.32 21.50 18.19
N PRO A 274 0.95 20.90 19.34
CA PRO A 274 1.30 19.52 19.69
C PRO A 274 0.92 18.49 18.61
N ASP A 275 -0.24 18.66 17.97
CA ASP A 275 -0.73 17.79 16.89
C ASP A 275 0.12 17.88 15.60
N CYS A 276 1.06 18.81 15.52
CA CYS A 276 2.03 18.93 14.42
C CYS A 276 3.28 18.07 14.63
N VAL A 277 3.45 17.43 15.80
CA VAL A 277 4.57 16.52 16.06
C VAL A 277 4.45 15.29 15.15
N ARG A 278 5.50 15.00 14.37
CA ARG A 278 5.56 13.84 13.48
C ARG A 278 5.61 12.55 14.28
N HIS A 279 4.89 11.52 13.82
CA HIS A 279 5.10 10.16 14.29
C HIS A 279 6.45 9.63 13.79
N THR A 280 7.33 9.26 14.72
CA THR A 280 8.63 8.68 14.42
C THR A 280 8.63 7.16 14.59
N ASN A 281 9.45 6.50 13.77
CA ASN A 281 9.77 5.08 13.90
C ASN A 281 10.36 4.79 15.29
N LYS A 282 9.94 3.65 15.87
CA LYS A 282 10.40 3.13 17.16
C LYS A 282 11.10 1.77 17.04
N ILE A 283 11.16 1.21 15.83
CA ILE A 283 11.69 -0.12 15.55
C ILE A 283 13.19 -0.02 15.25
N ARG A 284 14.00 -0.78 15.99
CA ARG A 284 15.41 -1.02 15.67
C ARG A 284 15.48 -2.15 14.63
N PHE A 285 15.60 -1.80 13.35
CA PHE A 285 15.65 -2.77 12.26
C PHE A 285 16.97 -3.56 12.26
N THR A 286 16.89 -4.86 11.97
CA THR A 286 18.10 -5.69 11.87
C THR A 286 18.90 -5.37 10.60
N PRO A 287 20.20 -5.70 10.52
CA PRO A 287 21.00 -5.53 9.30
C PRO A 287 20.37 -6.18 8.06
N GLN A 288 19.68 -7.33 8.20
CA GLN A 288 18.97 -7.95 7.07
C GLN A 288 17.71 -7.16 6.67
N GLN A 289 16.95 -6.63 7.62
CA GLN A 289 15.80 -5.77 7.32
C GLN A 289 16.25 -4.46 6.64
N VAL A 290 17.36 -3.86 7.08
CA VAL A 290 17.93 -2.67 6.43
C VAL A 290 18.39 -2.96 4.99
N ARG A 291 18.97 -4.13 4.71
CA ARG A 291 19.22 -4.56 3.31
C ARG A 291 17.93 -4.69 2.49
N CYS A 292 16.86 -5.23 3.07
CA CYS A 292 15.56 -5.30 2.41
C CYS A 292 14.98 -3.92 2.10
N LEU A 293 15.11 -2.95 3.03
CA LEU A 293 14.72 -1.56 2.83
C LEU A 293 15.57 -0.89 1.75
N LEU A 294 16.89 -1.07 1.78
CA LEU A 294 17.82 -0.49 0.80
C LEU A 294 17.57 -1.03 -0.62
N SER A 295 17.41 -2.34 -0.77
CA SER A 295 17.05 -2.96 -2.05
C SER A 295 15.66 -2.53 -2.51
N GLY A 296 14.67 -2.52 -1.60
CA GLY A 296 13.29 -2.20 -1.93
C GLY A 296 13.03 -0.72 -2.28
N LEU A 297 13.87 0.20 -1.80
CA LEU A 297 13.81 1.62 -2.14
C LEU A 297 14.42 1.93 -3.52
N GLN A 298 15.31 1.06 -3.99
CA GLN A 298 15.93 1.13 -5.31
C GLN A 298 15.03 0.55 -6.42
N PRO A 299 15.17 1.00 -7.68
CA PRO A 299 14.56 0.35 -8.84
C PRO A 299 15.01 -1.12 -9.01
N GLY A 300 14.10 -1.97 -9.51
CA GLY A 300 14.35 -3.39 -9.78
C GLY A 300 13.42 -4.38 -9.06
N LEU A 301 13.88 -5.63 -8.98
CA LEU A 301 13.22 -6.72 -8.25
C LEU A 301 13.88 -6.90 -6.87
N THR A 302 13.09 -6.85 -5.81
CA THR A 302 13.52 -7.20 -4.45
C THR A 302 12.70 -8.38 -3.94
N MET A 303 13.36 -9.46 -3.53
CA MET A 303 12.70 -10.64 -2.95
C MET A 303 13.11 -10.80 -1.50
N VAL A 304 12.14 -10.78 -0.59
CA VAL A 304 12.34 -10.87 0.87
C VAL A 304 11.75 -12.18 1.37
N VAL A 305 12.62 -13.10 1.81
CA VAL A 305 12.24 -14.32 2.51
C VAL A 305 12.31 -14.07 4.01
N GLY A 306 11.20 -14.24 4.72
CA GLY A 306 11.12 -13.97 6.16
C GLY A 306 10.35 -15.05 6.93
N PRO A 307 10.97 -15.77 7.87
CA PRO A 307 10.29 -16.72 8.76
C PRO A 307 9.10 -16.12 9.55
N PRO A 308 8.24 -16.95 10.19
CA PRO A 308 7.23 -16.44 11.11
C PRO A 308 7.86 -15.55 12.18
N GLY A 309 7.25 -14.40 12.50
CA GLY A 309 7.76 -13.45 13.49
C GLY A 309 8.92 -12.53 13.03
N SER A 310 9.45 -12.66 11.81
CA SER A 310 10.63 -11.90 11.35
C SER A 310 10.38 -10.40 11.02
N GLY A 311 9.28 -9.79 11.48
CA GLY A 311 8.94 -8.39 11.17
C GLY A 311 8.71 -8.08 9.68
N LYS A 312 8.18 -9.03 8.90
CA LYS A 312 7.89 -8.83 7.45
C LYS A 312 6.99 -7.62 7.21
N THR A 313 5.87 -7.54 7.93
CA THR A 313 4.86 -6.49 7.77
C THR A 313 5.39 -5.14 8.24
N ASP A 314 6.22 -5.10 9.29
CA ASP A 314 6.96 -3.90 9.71
C ASP A 314 7.94 -3.41 8.63
N THR A 315 8.70 -4.33 8.03
CA THR A 315 9.61 -4.02 6.93
C THR A 315 8.85 -3.51 5.70
N ALA A 316 7.68 -4.08 5.39
CA ALA A 316 6.81 -3.66 4.30
C ALA A 316 6.18 -2.28 4.54
N ALA A 317 5.69 -2.01 5.76
CA ALA A 317 5.13 -0.72 6.17
C ALA A 317 6.20 0.38 6.11
N HIS A 318 7.38 0.11 6.66
CA HIS A 318 8.49 1.06 6.67
C HIS A 318 9.06 1.32 5.27
N LEU A 319 9.08 0.30 4.40
CA LEU A 319 9.43 0.50 3.00
C LEU A 319 8.42 1.40 2.27
N ALA A 320 7.11 1.19 2.48
CA ALA A 320 6.08 2.05 1.92
C ALA A 320 6.22 3.51 2.39
N TYR A 321 6.54 3.71 3.68
CA TYR A 321 6.87 5.01 4.27
C TYR A 321 8.10 5.67 3.60
N LEU A 322 9.20 4.95 3.41
CA LEU A 322 10.39 5.48 2.73
C LEU A 322 10.09 5.87 1.28
N LEU A 323 9.36 5.04 0.53
CA LEU A 323 8.92 5.34 -0.83
C LEU A 323 8.03 6.60 -0.89
N TYR A 324 7.14 6.77 0.10
CA TYR A 324 6.24 7.92 0.18
C TYR A 324 6.98 9.26 0.35
N HIS A 325 8.10 9.29 1.09
CA HIS A 325 8.89 10.52 1.26
C HIS A 325 9.95 10.72 0.18
N ASN A 326 10.64 9.67 -0.27
CA ASN A 326 11.67 9.78 -1.31
C ASN A 326 11.06 10.14 -2.68
N PHE A 327 9.83 9.68 -2.96
CA PHE A 327 9.19 9.86 -4.27
C PHE A 327 7.77 10.46 -4.16
N PRO A 328 7.64 11.77 -3.84
CA PRO A 328 6.35 12.45 -3.69
C PRO A 328 5.38 12.27 -4.89
N SER A 329 5.92 12.18 -6.11
CA SER A 329 5.16 12.02 -7.35
C SER A 329 4.83 10.58 -7.74
N GLU A 330 5.39 9.59 -7.05
CA GLU A 330 5.18 8.16 -7.33
C GLU A 330 4.04 7.58 -6.49
N LYS A 331 3.42 6.52 -7.02
CA LYS A 331 2.40 5.74 -6.30
C LYS A 331 2.86 4.32 -6.00
N VAL A 332 2.50 3.86 -4.81
CA VAL A 332 2.79 2.53 -4.29
C VAL A 332 1.50 1.70 -4.30
N LEU A 333 1.52 0.58 -4.99
CA LEU A 333 0.48 -0.43 -4.99
C LEU A 333 0.85 -1.53 -3.98
N LEU A 334 0.09 -1.65 -2.91
CA LEU A 334 0.24 -2.67 -1.87
C LEU A 334 -0.73 -3.83 -2.18
N VAL A 335 -0.23 -5.06 -2.23
CA VAL A 335 -1.03 -6.24 -2.54
C VAL A 335 -0.77 -7.34 -1.54
N SER A 336 -1.81 -8.07 -1.15
CA SER A 336 -1.66 -9.23 -0.26
C SER A 336 -2.65 -10.35 -0.61
N HIS A 337 -2.46 -11.53 -0.02
CA HIS A 337 -3.42 -12.64 -0.16
C HIS A 337 -4.67 -12.38 0.69
N SER A 338 -4.46 -12.03 1.96
CA SER A 338 -5.51 -11.87 2.97
C SER A 338 -5.90 -10.41 3.22
N ASN A 339 -7.10 -10.20 3.74
CA ASN A 339 -7.50 -8.89 4.27
C ASN A 339 -6.82 -8.56 5.59
N ALA A 340 -6.46 -9.57 6.40
CA ALA A 340 -5.88 -9.39 7.72
C ALA A 340 -4.45 -8.81 7.66
N ALA A 341 -3.64 -9.31 6.72
CA ALA A 341 -2.32 -8.74 6.45
C ALA A 341 -2.41 -7.26 6.03
N LEU A 342 -3.37 -6.92 5.15
CA LEU A 342 -3.62 -5.52 4.78
C LEU A 342 -4.00 -4.64 5.99
N ASN A 343 -4.85 -5.13 6.91
CA ASN A 343 -5.21 -4.38 8.13
C ASN A 343 -3.96 -4.03 8.95
N ASP A 344 -3.10 -5.03 9.19
CA ASP A 344 -1.90 -4.85 10.00
C ASP A 344 -0.89 -3.91 9.32
N LEU A 345 -0.75 -4.03 7.99
CA LEU A 345 0.06 -3.13 7.18
C LEU A 345 -0.43 -1.67 7.28
N PHE A 346 -1.74 -1.41 7.16
CA PHE A 346 -2.29 -0.05 7.33
C PHE A 346 -2.11 0.49 8.75
N ARG A 347 -2.34 -0.33 9.78
CA ARG A 347 -2.15 0.09 11.19
C ARG A 347 -0.71 0.52 11.44
N LYS A 348 0.28 -0.23 10.91
CA LYS A 348 1.70 0.11 11.00
C LYS A 348 2.03 1.40 10.23
N ILE A 349 1.51 1.57 9.01
CA ILE A 349 1.72 2.79 8.20
C ILE A 349 1.12 4.04 8.86
N LYS A 350 -0.07 3.93 9.49
CA LYS A 350 -0.71 5.05 10.22
C LYS A 350 0.14 5.57 11.38
N ASN A 351 0.92 4.69 12.01
CA ASN A 351 1.82 5.04 13.12
C ASN A 351 3.17 5.65 12.66
N LEU A 352 3.30 6.03 11.39
CA LEU A 352 4.46 6.70 10.79
C LEU A 352 4.04 8.09 10.25
N ASP A 353 5.01 8.95 9.90
CA ASP A 353 4.77 10.27 9.29
C ASP A 353 4.21 10.14 7.85
N VAL A 354 2.95 9.70 7.70
CA VAL A 354 2.25 9.54 6.41
C VAL A 354 0.90 10.21 6.51
N ASP A 355 0.54 11.03 5.51
CA ASP A 355 -0.78 11.66 5.49
C ASP A 355 -1.86 10.62 5.16
N GLU A 356 -2.76 10.41 6.12
CA GLU A 356 -3.88 9.49 6.03
C GLU A 356 -4.73 9.69 4.77
N THR A 357 -4.87 10.91 4.25
CA THR A 357 -5.67 11.19 3.04
C THR A 357 -5.09 10.52 1.79
N HIS A 358 -3.78 10.24 1.78
CA HIS A 358 -3.08 9.55 0.70
C HIS A 358 -3.19 8.01 0.76
N LEU A 359 -3.82 7.45 1.80
CA LEU A 359 -3.99 6.01 2.03
C LEU A 359 -5.36 5.54 1.53
N LEU A 360 -5.39 4.53 0.64
CA LEU A 360 -6.65 3.97 0.12
C LEU A 360 -6.64 2.44 0.12
N ARG A 361 -7.71 1.84 0.64
CA ARG A 361 -7.98 0.40 0.55
C ARG A 361 -9.08 0.10 -0.46
N LEU A 362 -8.83 -0.85 -1.36
CA LEU A 362 -9.76 -1.35 -2.38
C LEU A 362 -10.05 -2.84 -2.15
N GLY A 363 -11.31 -3.20 -1.90
CA GLY A 363 -11.66 -4.58 -1.62
C GLY A 363 -13.15 -4.85 -1.56
N ARG A 364 -13.54 -6.13 -1.70
CA ARG A 364 -14.93 -6.55 -1.41
C ARG A 364 -15.25 -6.53 0.10
N GLY A 365 -14.23 -6.39 0.94
CA GLY A 365 -14.37 -6.21 2.38
C GLY A 365 -15.10 -4.92 2.77
N GLU A 366 -15.23 -3.92 1.88
CA GLU A 366 -16.01 -2.70 2.16
C GLU A 366 -17.43 -3.00 2.68
N GLN A 367 -18.06 -4.08 2.22
CA GLN A 367 -19.41 -4.49 2.66
C GLN A 367 -19.40 -5.31 3.95
N ASP A 368 -18.37 -6.14 4.18
CA ASP A 368 -18.21 -6.89 5.43
C ASP A 368 -17.89 -5.90 6.58
N LEU A 369 -16.96 -4.96 6.35
CA LEU A 369 -16.65 -3.85 7.25
C LEU A 369 -17.89 -3.01 7.58
N TYR A 370 -18.65 -2.57 6.57
CA TYR A 370 -19.88 -1.78 6.78
C TYR A 370 -20.96 -2.55 7.56
N ALA A 371 -21.04 -3.88 7.39
CA ALA A 371 -21.98 -4.72 8.13
C ALA A 371 -21.53 -4.91 9.58
N GLU A 372 -20.26 -5.25 9.81
CA GLU A 372 -19.68 -5.45 11.14
C GLU A 372 -19.71 -4.16 11.98
N SER A 373 -19.36 -3.01 11.41
CA SER A 373 -19.49 -1.71 12.10
C SER A 373 -20.94 -1.38 12.46
N ARG A 374 -21.93 -1.72 11.59
CA ARG A 374 -23.36 -1.49 11.88
C ARG A 374 -23.91 -2.44 12.94
N GLU A 375 -23.47 -3.69 12.99
CA GLU A 375 -23.91 -4.64 14.01
C GLU A 375 -23.31 -4.31 15.40
N ARG A 376 -22.07 -3.80 15.47
CA ARG A 376 -21.42 -3.42 16.74
C ARG A 376 -21.87 -2.05 17.28
N ALA A 377 -22.21 -1.09 16.43
CA ALA A 377 -22.75 0.22 16.83
C ALA A 377 -24.08 0.16 17.62
N VAL A 378 -24.75 -0.99 17.63
CA VAL A 378 -25.99 -1.24 18.39
C VAL A 378 -25.71 -1.96 19.72
N GLY A 379 -24.47 -2.41 19.98
CA GLY A 379 -24.21 -3.51 20.91
C GLY A 379 -23.36 -3.24 22.15
N LYS A 380 -22.34 -2.37 22.12
CA LYS A 380 -21.40 -2.19 23.24
C LYS A 380 -20.85 -0.77 23.39
N ILE A 381 -20.62 -0.39 24.64
CA ILE A 381 -19.82 0.76 25.08
C ILE A 381 -18.69 0.13 25.93
N GLY A 382 -17.42 0.36 25.60
CA GLY A 382 -16.29 -0.28 26.28
C GLY A 382 -14.98 -0.24 25.49
N ASP A 383 -14.75 -1.24 24.64
CA ASP A 383 -13.43 -1.53 24.05
C ASP A 383 -13.51 -1.58 22.50
N LEU A 384 -13.67 -0.43 21.82
CA LEU A 384 -14.10 -0.39 20.40
C LEU A 384 -13.14 0.28 19.40
N ASP A 385 -12.01 0.83 19.86
CA ASP A 385 -11.22 1.76 19.03
C ASP A 385 -10.55 1.07 17.81
N ASP A 386 -9.98 -0.13 17.98
CA ASP A 386 -9.17 -0.81 16.93
C ASP A 386 -9.93 -1.25 15.67
N GLU A 387 -11.26 -1.47 15.74
CA GLU A 387 -12.03 -2.09 14.63
C GLU A 387 -12.92 -1.09 13.87
N VAL A 388 -13.19 0.09 14.42
CA VAL A 388 -13.92 1.17 13.71
C VAL A 388 -13.02 1.81 12.64
N GLU A 389 -11.69 1.80 12.84
CA GLU A 389 -10.72 2.44 11.95
C GLU A 389 -10.66 1.81 10.55
N ASP A 390 -10.86 0.49 10.42
CA ASP A 390 -10.76 -0.22 9.14
C ASP A 390 -11.77 0.29 8.09
N PHE A 391 -12.93 0.78 8.54
CA PHE A 391 -13.96 1.35 7.65
C PHE A 391 -13.51 2.68 7.03
N SER A 392 -12.66 3.44 7.73
CA SER A 392 -12.18 4.75 7.27
C SER A 392 -11.37 4.65 5.97
N PHE A 393 -10.59 3.58 5.77
CA PHE A 393 -9.72 3.40 4.59
C PHE A 393 -10.46 2.95 3.31
N SER A 394 -11.76 2.66 3.40
CA SER A 394 -12.61 2.37 2.23
C SER A 394 -12.76 3.58 1.30
N LYS A 395 -13.20 3.37 0.05
CA LYS A 395 -13.47 4.49 -0.89
C LYS A 395 -14.39 5.55 -0.29
N GLN A 396 -15.50 5.12 0.33
CA GLN A 396 -16.48 6.05 0.89
C GLN A 396 -16.00 6.67 2.20
N GLY A 397 -15.30 5.89 3.04
CA GLY A 397 -14.67 6.38 4.26
C GLY A 397 -13.69 7.52 3.97
N ARG A 398 -12.78 7.34 3.01
CA ARG A 398 -11.80 8.37 2.61
C ARG A 398 -12.47 9.59 1.96
N VAL A 399 -13.49 9.40 1.11
CA VAL A 399 -14.26 10.54 0.56
C VAL A 399 -14.95 11.34 1.67
N ASN A 400 -15.54 10.68 2.67
CA ASN A 400 -16.16 11.36 3.81
C ASN A 400 -15.11 12.08 4.68
N MET A 401 -13.96 11.44 4.93
CA MET A 401 -12.86 12.03 5.69
C MET A 401 -12.32 13.30 5.03
N VAL A 402 -12.11 13.30 3.70
CA VAL A 402 -11.65 14.49 2.96
C VAL A 402 -12.70 15.61 3.02
N LEU A 403 -13.99 15.30 2.98
CA LEU A 403 -15.05 16.30 3.10
C LEU A 403 -15.15 16.91 4.51
N GLU A 404 -14.98 16.10 5.57
CA GLU A 404 -14.92 16.60 6.94
C GLU A 404 -13.63 17.41 7.19
N ARG A 405 -12.49 16.95 6.66
CA ARG A 405 -11.22 17.67 6.73
C ARG A 405 -11.29 19.01 6.01
N ARG A 406 -11.95 19.08 4.84
CA ARG A 406 -12.25 20.34 4.14
C ARG A 406 -13.01 21.31 5.03
N LYS A 407 -14.03 20.85 5.77
CA LYS A 407 -14.78 21.69 6.72
C LYS A 407 -13.87 22.28 7.80
N GLN A 408 -13.08 21.43 8.47
CA GLN A 408 -12.12 21.86 9.51
C GLN A 408 -11.07 22.85 8.98
N LEU A 409 -10.61 22.68 7.74
CA LEU A 409 -9.64 23.58 7.11
C LEU A 409 -10.27 24.93 6.76
N LEU A 410 -11.51 24.96 6.29
CA LEU A 410 -12.25 26.20 6.02
C LEU A 410 -12.57 26.97 7.31
N GLU A 411 -12.91 26.29 8.40
CA GLU A 411 -13.04 26.89 9.74
C GLU A 411 -11.72 27.54 10.21
N LYS A 412 -10.57 26.92 9.93
CA LYS A 412 -9.25 27.52 10.20
C LYS A 412 -8.96 28.74 9.32
N VAL A 413 -9.39 28.75 8.06
CA VAL A 413 -9.24 29.91 7.17
C VAL A 413 -10.15 31.05 7.60
N GLU A 414 -11.36 30.77 8.06
CA GLU A 414 -12.26 31.76 8.63
C GLU A 414 -11.67 32.40 9.90
N LYS A 415 -11.11 31.57 10.81
CA LYS A 415 -10.34 32.06 11.97
C LYS A 415 -9.19 32.97 11.54
N LEU A 416 -8.40 32.56 10.53
CA LEU A 416 -7.29 33.38 10.01
C LEU A 416 -7.79 34.70 9.42
N GLY A 417 -8.90 34.70 8.67
CA GLY A 417 -9.55 35.90 8.14
C GLY A 417 -9.92 36.89 9.24
N ARG A 418 -10.74 36.46 10.21
CA ARG A 418 -11.15 37.28 11.37
C ARG A 418 -9.94 37.83 12.14
N SER A 419 -8.92 37.00 12.36
CA SER A 419 -7.69 37.40 13.07
C SER A 419 -6.85 38.46 12.33
N LEU A 420 -7.06 38.66 11.03
CA LEU A 420 -6.46 39.75 10.24
C LEU A 420 -7.34 41.01 10.23
N GLU A 421 -8.67 40.85 10.18
CA GLU A 421 -9.61 41.97 10.32
C GLU A 421 -9.46 42.67 11.69
N GLU A 422 -9.29 41.89 12.76
CA GLU A 422 -9.03 42.39 14.12
C GLU A 422 -7.67 43.11 14.26
N GLN A 423 -6.64 42.70 13.51
CA GLN A 423 -5.29 43.30 13.59
C GLN A 423 -5.14 44.59 12.78
N ASP A 424 -5.66 44.60 11.55
CA ASP A 424 -5.35 45.63 10.56
C ASP A 424 -6.43 46.76 10.50
N ALA A 425 -7.38 46.77 11.45
CA ALA A 425 -8.26 47.90 11.79
C ALA A 425 -9.22 48.39 10.65
N PRO A 426 -10.03 49.47 10.83
CA PRO A 426 -11.31 49.63 10.11
C PRO A 426 -11.16 50.07 8.64
N GLY A 427 -10.85 49.11 7.78
CA GLY A 427 -10.81 49.28 6.32
C GLY A 427 -10.67 47.98 5.54
N LEU A 428 -10.11 46.93 6.16
CA LEU A 428 -9.98 45.61 5.53
C LEU A 428 -11.18 44.71 5.90
N SER A 429 -12.22 44.70 5.07
CA SER A 429 -13.18 43.59 5.09
C SER A 429 -12.63 42.46 4.22
N VAL A 430 -12.29 41.35 4.87
CA VAL A 430 -11.79 40.12 4.25
C VAL A 430 -12.96 39.29 3.68
N GLY A 431 -14.15 39.41 4.29
CA GLY A 431 -15.39 38.78 3.82
C GLY A 431 -15.43 37.26 4.06
N ASP A 432 -16.39 36.58 3.42
CA ASP A 432 -16.68 35.14 3.63
C ASP A 432 -15.63 34.19 3.02
N VAL A 433 -14.38 34.31 3.45
CA VAL A 433 -13.25 33.51 2.92
C VAL A 433 -13.40 32.01 3.15
N GLY A 434 -14.06 31.61 4.25
CA GLY A 434 -14.32 30.22 4.62
C GLY A 434 -15.41 29.50 3.81
N PHE A 435 -16.09 30.18 2.87
CA PHE A 435 -17.25 29.59 2.17
C PHE A 435 -16.88 28.44 1.22
N SER A 436 -15.74 28.52 0.53
CA SER A 436 -15.32 27.56 -0.50
C SER A 436 -13.80 27.36 -0.54
N CYS A 437 -13.32 26.27 -1.14
CA CYS A 437 -11.90 26.12 -1.40
C CYS A 437 -11.34 27.23 -2.30
N GLU A 438 -12.14 27.76 -3.23
CA GLU A 438 -11.69 28.79 -4.17
C GLU A 438 -11.53 30.17 -3.51
N THR A 439 -12.49 30.60 -2.69
CA THR A 439 -12.38 31.84 -1.89
C THR A 439 -11.20 31.77 -0.93
N ALA A 440 -10.99 30.63 -0.27
CA ALA A 440 -9.85 30.41 0.62
C ALA A 440 -8.50 30.52 -0.12
N LEU A 441 -8.38 29.96 -1.33
CA LEU A 441 -7.16 30.04 -2.13
C LEU A 441 -6.91 31.44 -2.72
N GLN A 442 -7.96 32.21 -3.00
CA GLN A 442 -7.82 33.62 -3.37
C GLN A 442 -7.34 34.45 -2.17
N PHE A 443 -7.93 34.26 -0.99
CA PHE A 443 -7.50 34.89 0.26
C PHE A 443 -6.02 34.61 0.59
N TYR A 444 -5.57 33.35 0.44
CA TYR A 444 -4.16 32.99 0.59
C TYR A 444 -3.25 33.81 -0.31
N ARG A 445 -3.60 33.94 -1.61
CA ARG A 445 -2.79 34.68 -2.58
C ARG A 445 -2.73 36.17 -2.31
N TYR A 446 -3.87 36.80 -2.01
CA TYR A 446 -3.94 38.26 -1.90
C TYR A 446 -3.59 38.80 -0.48
N HIS A 447 -3.92 38.06 0.59
CA HIS A 447 -3.77 38.55 1.96
C HIS A 447 -2.63 37.87 2.72
N VAL A 448 -2.50 36.55 2.59
CA VAL A 448 -1.56 35.75 3.41
C VAL A 448 -0.15 35.78 2.83
N LEU A 449 0.02 35.41 1.55
CA LEU A 449 1.32 35.44 0.87
C LEU A 449 1.92 36.85 0.87
N PHE A 450 1.12 37.88 0.60
CA PHE A 450 1.56 39.28 0.68
C PHE A 450 2.16 39.63 2.06
N ARG A 451 1.51 39.22 3.15
CA ARG A 451 2.01 39.45 4.52
C ARG A 451 3.29 38.66 4.81
N MET A 452 3.39 37.42 4.33
CA MET A 452 4.59 36.59 4.48
C MET A 452 5.79 37.13 3.69
N GLU A 453 5.57 37.59 2.45
CA GLU A 453 6.60 38.24 1.64
C GLU A 453 7.05 39.59 2.23
N ARG A 454 6.09 40.39 2.73
CA ARG A 454 6.35 41.65 3.44
C ARG A 454 7.20 41.43 4.69
N PHE A 455 6.86 40.45 5.53
CA PHE A 455 7.68 40.03 6.68
C PHE A 455 9.10 39.64 6.25
N ARG A 456 9.25 38.74 5.26
CA ARG A 456 10.56 38.32 4.76
C ARG A 456 11.38 39.49 4.20
N LYS A 457 10.74 40.50 3.58
CA LYS A 457 11.40 41.74 3.12
C LYS A 457 11.90 42.60 4.29
N LEU A 458 11.08 42.80 5.32
CA LEU A 458 11.44 43.58 6.52
C LEU A 458 12.55 42.88 7.33
N VAL A 459 12.44 41.57 7.55
CA VAL A 459 13.49 40.74 8.18
C VAL A 459 14.81 40.81 7.43
N ARG A 460 14.81 40.78 6.09
CA ARG A 460 16.04 40.98 5.30
C ARG A 460 16.65 42.36 5.51
N ARG A 461 15.84 43.42 5.61
CA ARG A 461 16.33 44.78 5.93
C ARG A 461 16.93 44.85 7.33
N MET A 462 16.27 44.24 8.33
CA MET A 462 16.80 44.14 9.71
C MET A 462 18.15 43.40 9.74
N LYS A 463 18.25 42.23 9.12
CA LYS A 463 19.52 41.47 9.02
C LYS A 463 20.64 42.26 8.34
N LEU A 464 20.33 43.04 7.29
CA LEU A 464 21.30 43.92 6.63
C LEU A 464 21.74 45.10 7.51
N LEU A 465 20.88 45.62 8.38
CA LEU A 465 21.25 46.65 9.36
C LEU A 465 22.13 46.07 10.46
N GLU A 466 21.77 44.91 11.02
CA GLU A 466 22.58 44.22 12.04
C GLU A 466 23.97 43.83 11.53
N GLU A 467 24.05 43.31 10.30
CA GLU A 467 25.32 42.92 9.67
C GLU A 467 26.21 44.14 9.38
N LYS A 468 25.63 45.29 8.98
CA LYS A 468 26.40 46.54 8.83
C LYS A 468 26.94 47.04 10.17
N HIS A 469 26.09 47.09 11.20
CA HIS A 469 26.46 47.52 12.55
C HIS A 469 27.54 46.61 13.16
N ARG A 470 27.45 45.29 12.96
CA ARG A 470 28.48 44.33 13.39
C ARG A 470 29.82 44.54 12.70
N ARG A 471 29.84 44.90 11.40
CA ARG A 471 31.10 45.14 10.68
C ARG A 471 31.81 46.37 11.16
N VAL A 472 31.08 47.47 11.37
CA VAL A 472 31.67 48.71 11.89
C VAL A 472 32.33 48.46 13.26
N HIS A 473 31.62 47.83 14.20
CA HIS A 473 32.19 47.43 15.49
C HIS A 473 33.16 46.23 15.45
N ALA A 474 33.47 45.67 14.29
CA ALA A 474 34.52 44.65 14.13
C ALA A 474 35.79 45.22 13.48
N ASP A 475 35.68 46.38 12.80
CA ASP A 475 36.81 47.14 12.25
C ASP A 475 37.38 48.13 13.30
N GLU A 476 36.66 48.38 14.40
CA GLU A 476 37.08 49.19 15.56
C GLU A 476 37.80 48.33 16.63
N GLU A 477 39.11 48.14 16.49
CA GLU A 477 39.95 47.54 17.55
C GLU A 477 40.16 48.55 18.71
N GLU A 478 39.40 48.37 19.80
CA GLU A 478 39.58 48.97 21.13
C GLU A 478 39.74 50.52 21.20
N GLU A 479 38.64 51.28 21.18
CA GLU A 479 38.35 52.41 22.12
C GLU A 479 36.97 53.06 21.84
N GLU A 480 36.21 53.34 22.91
CA GLU A 480 34.89 54.03 22.98
C GLU A 480 33.77 53.65 21.98
N VAL A 481 32.63 53.17 22.50
CA VAL A 481 31.40 52.97 21.70
C VAL A 481 30.90 54.33 21.21
N ASN A 482 30.94 54.55 19.90
CA ASN A 482 30.50 55.79 19.28
C ASN A 482 28.96 55.96 19.41
N GLU A 483 28.52 56.75 20.40
CA GLU A 483 27.10 57.00 20.69
C GLU A 483 26.33 57.56 19.47
N GLU A 484 26.99 58.30 18.57
CA GLU A 484 26.34 58.81 17.36
C GLU A 484 25.95 57.68 16.40
N GLU A 485 26.80 56.65 16.28
CA GLU A 485 26.56 55.52 15.39
C GLU A 485 25.54 54.53 15.96
N GLU A 486 25.57 54.28 17.27
CA GLU A 486 24.52 53.48 17.90
C GLU A 486 23.15 54.18 17.74
N ASN A 487 23.07 55.49 17.99
CA ASN A 487 21.84 56.25 17.74
C ASN A 487 21.44 56.25 16.26
N ALA A 488 22.38 56.30 15.32
CA ALA A 488 22.10 56.16 13.89
C ALA A 488 21.60 54.75 13.51
N PHE A 489 22.09 53.69 14.13
CA PHE A 489 21.57 52.32 13.95
C PHE A 489 20.12 52.23 14.42
N TRP A 490 19.82 52.65 15.64
CA TRP A 490 18.47 52.57 16.19
C TRP A 490 17.47 53.52 15.51
N SER A 491 17.92 54.66 14.97
CA SER A 491 17.13 55.51 14.08
C SER A 491 16.73 54.77 12.79
N ARG A 492 17.67 54.06 12.15
CA ARG A 492 17.39 53.23 10.96
C ARG A 492 16.45 52.06 11.28
N VAL A 493 16.54 51.47 12.48
CA VAL A 493 15.61 50.43 12.96
C VAL A 493 14.21 51.02 13.18
N SER A 494 14.11 52.17 13.84
CA SER A 494 12.85 52.91 14.02
C SER A 494 12.15 53.17 12.68
N GLN A 495 12.89 53.56 11.65
CA GLN A 495 12.35 53.72 10.30
C GLN A 495 11.72 52.44 9.73
N VAL A 496 12.27 51.24 10.01
CA VAL A 496 11.68 49.96 9.56
C VAL A 496 10.28 49.75 10.17
N PHE A 497 10.10 50.11 11.44
CA PHE A 497 8.82 50.01 12.12
C PHE A 497 7.86 51.12 11.67
N SER A 498 8.34 52.36 11.48
CA SER A 498 7.50 53.46 10.99
C SER A 498 6.97 53.21 9.57
N ASP A 499 7.78 52.63 8.67
CA ASP A 499 7.33 52.21 7.33
C ASP A 499 6.20 51.15 7.43
N LEU A 500 6.27 50.25 8.42
CA LEU A 500 5.25 49.22 8.69
C LEU A 500 3.96 49.81 9.29
N GLU A 501 4.08 50.81 10.17
CA GLU A 501 2.96 51.54 10.80
C GLU A 501 2.21 52.43 9.80
N GLN A 502 2.91 53.18 8.94
CA GLN A 502 2.27 54.00 7.89
C GLN A 502 1.43 53.14 6.94
N GLU A 503 1.94 51.98 6.56
CA GLU A 503 1.23 51.01 5.72
C GLU A 503 0.10 50.26 6.46
N ARG A 504 0.12 50.19 7.80
CA ARG A 504 -0.96 49.59 8.63
C ARG A 504 -2.06 50.57 9.04
N GLY A 505 -1.73 51.86 9.15
CA GLY A 505 -2.64 52.87 9.71
C GLY A 505 -2.81 52.80 11.24
N THR A 506 -2.09 51.90 11.92
CA THR A 506 -2.10 51.73 13.38
C THR A 506 -0.66 51.69 13.94
N PRO A 507 -0.39 52.34 15.08
CA PRO A 507 0.91 52.29 15.74
C PRO A 507 1.14 50.91 16.38
N LEU A 508 2.39 50.44 16.35
CA LEU A 508 2.79 49.17 16.96
C LEU A 508 3.07 49.36 18.45
N VAL A 509 2.20 48.79 19.30
CA VAL A 509 2.33 48.87 20.75
C VAL A 509 2.63 47.50 21.32
N VAL A 510 3.78 47.35 21.97
CA VAL A 510 4.22 46.10 22.62
C VAL A 510 3.86 46.17 24.10
N LYS A 511 3.12 45.18 24.59
CA LYS A 511 2.87 45.02 26.04
C LYS A 511 4.00 44.22 26.66
N VAL A 512 4.61 44.73 27.72
CA VAL A 512 5.70 44.06 28.43
C VAL A 512 5.45 44.07 29.93
N GLU A 513 5.78 42.96 30.59
CA GLU A 513 5.68 42.81 32.04
C GLU A 513 6.73 43.69 32.75
N LYS A 514 6.30 44.39 33.81
CA LYS A 514 7.15 45.28 34.59
C LYS A 514 8.05 44.46 35.50
N ALA A 515 9.37 44.54 35.29
CA ALA A 515 10.34 43.85 36.14
C ALA A 515 10.19 44.28 37.61
N ARG A 516 10.13 43.30 38.54
CA ARG A 516 10.22 43.57 39.98
C ARG A 516 11.56 44.24 40.28
N GLN A 517 11.54 45.53 40.65
CA GLN A 517 12.68 46.14 41.31
C GLN A 517 12.79 45.53 42.72
N VAL A 518 13.85 44.77 42.97
CA VAL A 518 14.30 44.49 44.33
C VAL A 518 14.96 45.77 44.82
N GLN A 519 14.19 46.67 45.42
CA GLN A 519 14.74 47.77 46.19
C GLN A 519 15.23 47.21 47.53
N GLY A 520 16.45 47.58 47.91
CA GLY A 520 17.03 47.23 49.19
C GLY A 520 16.31 47.89 50.35
N GLU A 521 16.61 47.40 51.55
CA GLU A 521 16.04 47.82 52.82
C GLU A 521 16.21 49.33 53.05
N ASP A 522 15.11 50.01 53.38
CA ASP A 522 15.09 50.97 54.49
C ASP A 522 13.64 51.16 54.98
N ALA A 523 13.46 51.17 56.30
CA ALA A 523 12.15 51.03 56.93
C ALA A 523 11.49 52.38 57.25
N HIS A 524 10.17 52.47 57.05
CA HIS A 524 9.32 53.26 57.94
C HIS A 524 7.87 52.75 57.96
N GLU A 525 7.36 52.44 59.15
CA GLU A 525 5.98 52.04 59.37
C GLU A 525 5.03 53.24 59.27
N THR A 526 3.89 53.09 58.58
CA THR A 526 2.60 53.67 58.99
C THR A 526 1.43 52.83 58.45
N ASN A 527 0.36 52.71 59.25
CA ASN A 527 -0.84 51.92 58.94
C ASN A 527 -1.69 52.53 57.83
N GLY A 528 -2.41 51.69 57.07
CA GLY A 528 -3.61 52.12 56.32
C GLY A 528 -3.96 51.27 55.11
N ASP A 529 -5.16 50.70 55.14
CA ASP A 529 -5.98 50.18 54.03
C ASP A 529 -5.47 49.01 53.16
N GLU A 530 -6.23 47.91 53.25
CA GLU A 530 -6.19 46.79 52.30
C GLU A 530 -6.74 47.24 50.94
N GLN A 531 -5.85 47.49 49.98
CA GLN A 531 -6.18 47.50 48.55
C GLN A 531 -5.52 46.30 47.88
N GLU A 532 -6.31 45.53 47.13
CA GLU A 532 -5.83 44.41 46.33
C GLU A 532 -4.74 44.90 45.36
N GLN A 533 -3.55 44.32 45.46
CA GLN A 533 -2.44 44.67 44.57
C GLN A 533 -2.64 44.00 43.21
N ASP A 534 -2.78 44.80 42.15
CA ASP A 534 -2.76 44.34 40.76
C ASP A 534 -1.40 43.69 40.43
N GLU A 535 -1.27 42.38 40.62
CA GLU A 535 -0.02 41.63 40.41
C GLU A 535 0.44 41.49 38.93
N ASN A 536 -0.17 42.23 37.98
CA ASN A 536 0.18 42.16 36.55
C ASN A 536 0.15 43.52 35.81
N ALA A 537 0.87 44.50 36.34
CA ALA A 537 1.02 45.83 35.72
C ALA A 537 1.87 45.80 34.42
N CYS A 538 1.24 45.44 33.29
CA CYS A 538 1.85 45.50 31.95
C CYS A 538 2.02 46.94 31.46
N ILE A 539 3.20 47.28 30.93
CA ILE A 539 3.51 48.58 30.32
C ILE A 539 3.45 48.46 28.79
N SER A 540 2.85 49.45 28.13
CA SER A 540 2.86 49.61 26.68
C SER A 540 4.11 50.41 26.25
N VAL A 541 4.95 49.81 25.40
CA VAL A 541 6.18 50.43 24.87
C VAL A 541 6.25 50.34 23.34
N ASP A 542 7.08 51.18 22.73
CA ASP A 542 7.37 51.15 21.30
C ASP A 542 8.28 49.96 20.92
N PRO A 543 8.32 49.55 19.63
CA PRO A 543 9.08 48.37 19.20
C PRO A 543 10.60 48.51 19.41
N VAL A 544 11.15 49.73 19.29
CA VAL A 544 12.59 49.98 19.45
C VAL A 544 12.99 49.80 20.91
N ARG A 545 12.20 50.34 21.84
CA ARG A 545 12.37 50.16 23.27
C ARG A 545 12.15 48.71 23.72
N ALA A 546 11.17 48.00 23.13
CA ALA A 546 10.97 46.57 23.37
C ALA A 546 12.21 45.73 22.99
N MET A 547 12.89 46.08 21.88
CA MET A 547 14.15 45.45 21.49
C MET A 547 15.31 45.83 22.42
N ARG A 548 15.49 47.13 22.72
CA ARG A 548 16.59 47.65 23.56
C ARG A 548 16.53 47.17 25.02
N GLU A 549 15.42 47.43 25.71
CA GLU A 549 15.30 47.23 27.17
C GLU A 549 14.83 45.82 27.54
N PHE A 550 13.96 45.20 26.71
CA PHE A 550 13.22 43.98 27.06
C PHE A 550 13.57 42.76 26.20
N ARG A 551 14.60 42.87 25.36
CA ARG A 551 15.19 41.82 24.51
C ARG A 551 14.18 41.10 23.59
N HIS A 552 13.10 41.77 23.17
CA HIS A 552 12.22 41.21 22.13
C HIS A 552 12.97 41.11 20.79
N THR A 553 12.67 40.07 20.01
CA THR A 553 13.30 39.89 18.69
C THR A 553 12.46 40.58 17.61
N TYR A 554 13.10 41.06 16.54
CA TYR A 554 12.36 41.59 15.39
C TYR A 554 11.54 40.51 14.66
N PHE A 555 11.81 39.22 14.91
CA PHE A 555 10.97 38.13 14.41
C PHE A 555 9.59 38.14 15.07
N GLU A 556 9.55 38.26 16.40
CA GLU A 556 8.32 38.41 17.19
C GLU A 556 7.57 39.70 16.80
N LEU A 557 8.26 40.85 16.79
CA LEU A 557 7.64 42.17 16.62
C LEU A 557 7.11 42.43 15.19
N LEU A 558 7.72 41.83 14.17
CA LEU A 558 7.27 41.96 12.78
C LEU A 558 6.27 40.88 12.37
N PHE A 559 6.05 39.85 13.21
CA PHE A 559 5.28 38.67 12.84
C PHE A 559 3.84 39.02 12.42
N PRO A 560 3.36 38.58 11.24
CA PRO A 560 2.07 39.03 10.71
C PRO A 560 0.84 38.26 11.22
N PHE A 561 0.99 37.18 12.01
CA PHE A 561 -0.13 36.32 12.42
C PHE A 561 -0.27 36.05 13.94
N PRO A 562 0.05 36.98 14.86
CA PRO A 562 0.04 36.72 16.29
C PRO A 562 -1.31 36.24 16.82
N LEU A 563 -2.43 36.87 16.44
CA LEU A 563 -3.76 36.48 16.90
C LEU A 563 -4.20 35.10 16.38
N PHE A 564 -3.76 34.70 15.17
CA PHE A 564 -4.10 33.40 14.61
C PHE A 564 -3.46 32.24 15.41
N PHE A 565 -2.29 32.46 16.01
CA PHE A 565 -1.57 31.49 16.83
C PHE A 565 -1.72 31.74 18.33
N ALA A 566 -2.68 32.56 18.77
CA ALA A 566 -2.91 32.83 20.20
C ALA A 566 -3.33 31.57 20.99
N ASP A 567 -3.90 30.56 20.33
CA ASP A 567 -4.25 29.23 20.86
C ASP A 567 -3.11 28.19 20.73
N ALA A 568 -1.97 28.55 20.15
CA ALA A 568 -0.76 27.74 20.22
C ALA A 568 -0.12 27.85 21.63
N PRO A 569 0.74 26.88 22.04
CA PRO A 569 1.47 26.97 23.30
C PRO A 569 2.25 28.29 23.42
N GLN A 570 2.02 29.03 24.51
CA GLN A 570 2.66 30.33 24.77
C GLN A 570 3.84 30.21 25.74
N PRO A 571 4.85 31.10 25.65
CA PRO A 571 5.02 32.12 24.63
C PRO A 571 5.44 31.53 23.27
N LEU A 572 4.86 32.02 22.18
CA LEU A 572 5.18 31.54 20.83
C LEU A 572 6.65 31.80 20.46
N PHE A 573 7.20 32.95 20.86
CA PHE A 573 8.59 33.33 20.66
C PHE A 573 9.33 33.31 21.99
N VAL A 574 10.56 32.79 22.00
CA VAL A 574 11.36 32.54 23.22
C VAL A 574 12.49 33.57 23.41
N LYS A 575 12.46 34.66 22.62
CA LYS A 575 13.46 35.75 22.62
C LYS A 575 14.88 35.31 22.26
N ASP A 576 14.99 34.22 21.51
CA ASP A 576 16.24 33.68 20.96
C ASP A 576 16.19 33.82 19.44
N LYS A 577 17.07 34.65 18.85
CA LYS A 577 17.01 34.99 17.42
C LYS A 577 16.99 33.77 16.49
N ALA A 578 17.71 32.69 16.82
CA ALA A 578 17.78 31.52 15.96
C ALA A 578 16.52 30.65 16.08
N LYS A 579 15.98 30.50 17.30
CA LYS A 579 14.73 29.75 17.54
C LYS A 579 13.51 30.52 17.04
N ASP A 580 13.49 31.84 17.22
CA ASP A 580 12.39 32.70 16.78
C ASP A 580 12.31 32.79 15.25
N GLU A 581 13.45 32.77 14.55
CA GLU A 581 13.48 32.66 13.07
C GLU A 581 12.85 31.35 12.57
N GLU A 582 13.29 30.22 13.11
CA GLU A 582 12.73 28.91 12.74
C GLU A 582 11.28 28.75 13.21
N MET A 583 10.86 29.41 14.31
CA MET A 583 9.46 29.44 14.73
C MET A 583 8.58 30.25 13.77
N ALA A 584 9.05 31.41 13.30
CA ALA A 584 8.31 32.21 12.32
C ALA A 584 8.12 31.43 11.00
N GLU A 585 9.19 30.80 10.48
CA GLU A 585 9.09 29.95 9.29
C GLU A 585 8.31 28.64 9.56
N CYS A 586 8.32 28.09 10.78
CA CYS A 586 7.45 26.97 11.18
C CYS A 586 5.96 27.34 11.12
N CYS A 587 5.61 28.54 11.60
CA CYS A 587 4.25 29.07 11.52
C CYS A 587 3.81 29.30 10.07
N PHE A 588 4.70 29.79 9.22
CA PHE A 588 4.44 29.91 7.77
C PHE A 588 4.23 28.55 7.12
N ARG A 589 5.10 27.55 7.38
CA ARG A 589 4.93 26.18 6.86
C ARG A 589 3.61 25.54 7.29
N TYR A 590 3.10 25.86 8.49
CA TYR A 590 1.77 25.42 8.94
C TYR A 590 0.63 26.07 8.14
N ILE A 591 0.70 27.38 7.88
CA ILE A 591 -0.29 28.10 7.08
C ILE A 591 -0.27 27.62 5.62
N ASP A 592 0.92 27.49 5.02
CA ASP A 592 1.11 26.95 3.67
C ASP A 592 0.51 25.54 3.56
N ARG A 593 0.69 24.70 4.60
CA ARG A 593 0.09 23.35 4.67
C ARG A 593 -1.43 23.39 4.74
N ILE A 594 -2.05 24.33 5.45
CA ILE A 594 -3.52 24.50 5.46
C ILE A 594 -4.02 24.75 4.05
N PHE A 595 -3.43 25.71 3.33
CA PHE A 595 -3.88 26.06 1.98
C PHE A 595 -3.54 25.00 0.93
N GLN A 596 -2.43 24.28 1.07
CA GLN A 596 -2.14 23.10 0.25
C GLN A 596 -3.22 22.02 0.42
N GLN A 597 -3.58 21.68 1.67
CA GLN A 597 -4.65 20.70 1.93
C GLN A 597 -6.02 21.19 1.41
N ILE A 598 -6.26 22.50 1.35
CA ILE A 598 -7.49 23.07 0.74
C ILE A 598 -7.51 22.91 -0.79
N ASP A 599 -6.38 23.10 -1.49
CA ASP A 599 -6.31 22.84 -2.94
C ASP A 599 -6.46 21.35 -3.26
N ASP A 600 -5.87 20.46 -2.43
CA ASP A 600 -6.09 19.01 -2.53
C ASP A 600 -7.58 18.64 -2.35
N CYS A 601 -8.30 19.34 -1.46
CA CYS A 601 -9.74 19.19 -1.25
C CYS A 601 -10.61 19.78 -2.39
N ARG A 602 -10.08 20.72 -3.20
CA ARG A 602 -10.85 21.49 -4.20
C ARG A 602 -11.53 20.60 -5.23
N ALA A 603 -10.89 19.51 -5.65
CA ALA A 603 -11.49 18.57 -6.58
C ALA A 603 -12.74 17.88 -6.00
N PHE A 604 -12.80 17.63 -4.70
CA PHE A 604 -13.94 16.98 -4.04
C PHE A 604 -15.15 17.92 -3.94
N GLU A 605 -14.93 19.23 -3.89
CA GLU A 605 -15.97 20.25 -4.01
C GLU A 605 -16.59 20.27 -5.42
N LEU A 606 -15.75 20.27 -6.46
CA LEU A 606 -16.19 20.31 -7.87
C LEU A 606 -16.92 19.03 -8.33
N LEU A 607 -16.48 17.87 -7.85
CA LEU A 607 -17.05 16.58 -8.24
C LEU A 607 -18.37 16.33 -7.50
N ARG A 608 -19.45 16.13 -8.25
CA ARG A 608 -20.82 16.03 -7.70
C ARG A 608 -21.18 14.66 -7.13
N THR A 609 -20.78 13.56 -7.78
CA THR A 609 -21.18 12.21 -7.33
C THR A 609 -20.12 11.58 -6.44
N ALA A 610 -20.54 10.73 -5.51
CA ALA A 610 -19.63 9.93 -4.68
C ALA A 610 -18.76 8.98 -5.53
N GLY A 611 -19.27 8.52 -6.67
CA GLY A 611 -18.52 7.70 -7.63
C GLY A 611 -17.36 8.47 -8.25
N ASP A 612 -17.59 9.70 -8.70
CA ASP A 612 -16.55 10.52 -9.32
C ASP A 612 -15.49 10.95 -8.29
N ARG A 613 -15.90 11.31 -7.08
CA ARG A 613 -14.99 11.57 -5.95
C ARG A 613 -14.11 10.36 -5.63
N ALA A 614 -14.68 9.16 -5.59
CA ALA A 614 -13.91 7.93 -5.39
C ALA A 614 -12.95 7.62 -6.56
N ASN A 615 -13.37 7.91 -7.80
CA ASN A 615 -12.51 7.74 -8.98
C ASN A 615 -11.34 8.72 -8.99
N TYR A 616 -11.58 10.00 -8.64
CA TYR A 616 -10.51 10.99 -8.46
C TYR A 616 -9.54 10.57 -7.34
N LEU A 617 -10.08 10.03 -6.24
CA LEU A 617 -9.25 9.56 -5.13
C LEU A 617 -8.33 8.40 -5.56
N ILE A 618 -8.83 7.41 -6.30
CA ILE A 618 -8.02 6.30 -6.85
C ILE A 618 -6.95 6.82 -7.84
N THR A 619 -7.34 7.72 -8.75
CA THR A 619 -6.52 8.07 -9.92
C THR A 619 -5.54 9.21 -9.66
N LYS A 620 -5.87 10.16 -8.77
CA LYS A 620 -5.08 11.36 -8.50
C LYS A 620 -4.61 11.44 -7.05
N HIS A 621 -5.53 11.54 -6.08
CA HIS A 621 -5.19 11.90 -4.70
C HIS A 621 -4.43 10.80 -3.91
N ALA A 622 -4.89 9.54 -3.93
CA ALA A 622 -4.24 8.48 -3.18
C ALA A 622 -2.85 8.15 -3.75
N ARG A 623 -1.87 8.00 -2.85
CA ARG A 623 -0.47 7.67 -3.17
C ARG A 623 -0.10 6.24 -2.78
N MET A 624 -0.67 5.72 -1.69
CA MET A 624 -0.64 4.30 -1.37
C MET A 624 -2.02 3.70 -1.60
N ILE A 625 -2.13 2.76 -2.55
CA ILE A 625 -3.37 2.04 -2.83
C ILE A 625 -3.15 0.58 -2.49
N ALA A 626 -3.99 -0.01 -1.64
CA ALA A 626 -3.88 -1.40 -1.22
C ALA A 626 -5.08 -2.25 -1.67
N MET A 627 -4.85 -3.50 -2.07
CA MET A 627 -5.91 -4.46 -2.38
C MET A 627 -5.48 -5.91 -2.22
N THR A 628 -6.44 -6.84 -2.15
CA THR A 628 -6.08 -8.27 -2.24
C THR A 628 -5.86 -8.69 -3.70
N CYS A 629 -5.03 -9.71 -3.95
CA CYS A 629 -4.77 -10.24 -5.29
C CYS A 629 -6.07 -10.63 -6.01
N THR A 630 -7.00 -11.25 -5.27
CA THR A 630 -8.31 -11.62 -5.80
C THR A 630 -9.16 -10.40 -6.17
N HIS A 631 -9.00 -9.25 -5.49
CA HIS A 631 -9.67 -8.01 -5.87
C HIS A 631 -9.03 -7.41 -7.12
N ALA A 632 -7.68 -7.32 -7.19
CA ALA A 632 -6.93 -6.88 -8.35
C ALA A 632 -7.37 -7.61 -9.63
N ALA A 633 -7.46 -8.94 -9.56
CA ALA A 633 -7.92 -9.77 -10.67
C ALA A 633 -9.38 -9.53 -11.09
N MET A 634 -10.24 -9.04 -10.19
CA MET A 634 -11.65 -8.71 -10.50
C MET A 634 -11.86 -7.29 -11.00
N THR A 635 -10.97 -6.35 -10.64
CA THR A 635 -11.15 -4.93 -10.92
C THR A 635 -10.20 -4.37 -11.97
N ARG A 636 -9.26 -5.18 -12.52
CA ARG A 636 -8.36 -4.77 -13.62
C ARG A 636 -9.09 -3.98 -14.71
N GLU A 637 -10.14 -4.54 -15.32
CA GLU A 637 -10.89 -3.88 -16.41
C GLU A 637 -11.35 -2.46 -16.03
N ASN A 638 -11.82 -2.27 -14.78
CA ASN A 638 -12.22 -0.97 -14.27
C ASN A 638 -11.03 -0.04 -13.96
N LEU A 639 -9.95 -0.56 -13.38
CA LEU A 639 -8.76 0.23 -13.03
C LEU A 639 -8.02 0.73 -14.28
N VAL A 640 -7.87 -0.14 -15.28
CA VAL A 640 -7.32 0.19 -16.60
C VAL A 640 -8.22 1.23 -17.30
N GLY A 641 -9.54 1.04 -17.27
CA GLY A 641 -10.50 2.00 -17.82
C GLY A 641 -10.50 3.38 -17.12
N LEU A 642 -10.21 3.40 -15.81
CA LEU A 642 -10.01 4.63 -15.03
C LEU A 642 -8.64 5.29 -15.24
N LYS A 643 -7.75 4.68 -16.04
CA LYS A 643 -6.34 5.11 -16.20
C LYS A 643 -5.59 5.16 -14.86
N PHE A 644 -5.80 4.16 -14.03
CA PHE A 644 -4.99 3.94 -12.83
C PHE A 644 -3.52 3.76 -13.22
N GLN A 645 -2.61 4.32 -12.43
CA GLN A 645 -1.16 4.34 -12.65
C GLN A 645 -0.42 4.15 -11.33
N TYR A 646 0.70 3.43 -11.35
CA TYR A 646 1.55 3.16 -10.20
C TYR A 646 2.98 2.83 -10.62
N ASP A 647 3.92 3.19 -9.76
CA ASP A 647 5.36 3.13 -10.02
C ASP A 647 6.03 1.97 -9.28
N THR A 648 5.52 1.63 -8.09
CA THR A 648 6.05 0.56 -7.23
C THR A 648 4.95 -0.42 -6.85
N LEU A 649 5.24 -1.71 -6.91
CA LEU A 649 4.37 -2.81 -6.47
C LEU A 649 5.03 -3.55 -5.30
N ILE A 650 4.35 -3.64 -4.16
CA ILE A 650 4.76 -4.45 -3.00
C ILE A 650 3.72 -5.55 -2.82
N ILE A 651 4.16 -6.81 -2.84
CA ILE A 651 3.30 -7.98 -2.61
C ILE A 651 3.72 -8.64 -1.29
N GLU A 652 2.85 -8.56 -0.29
CA GLU A 652 2.94 -9.34 0.95
C GLU A 652 2.26 -10.71 0.78
N GLU A 653 2.62 -11.67 1.63
CA GLU A 653 2.16 -13.07 1.55
C GLU A 653 2.48 -13.73 0.19
N ALA A 654 3.53 -13.26 -0.51
CA ALA A 654 3.85 -13.61 -1.90
C ALA A 654 3.88 -15.13 -2.17
N ALA A 655 4.39 -15.92 -1.22
CA ALA A 655 4.46 -17.39 -1.32
C ALA A 655 3.11 -18.12 -1.16
N GLN A 656 2.06 -17.45 -0.70
CA GLN A 656 0.70 -17.99 -0.58
C GLN A 656 -0.19 -17.65 -1.80
N ILE A 657 0.28 -16.79 -2.69
CA ILE A 657 -0.46 -16.31 -3.86
C ILE A 657 -0.19 -17.23 -5.07
N LEU A 658 -1.21 -17.47 -5.90
CA LEU A 658 -1.05 -18.21 -7.14
C LEU A 658 -0.29 -17.34 -8.17
N GLU A 659 0.64 -17.93 -8.91
CA GLU A 659 1.47 -17.26 -9.93
C GLU A 659 0.70 -16.27 -10.83
N VAL A 660 -0.44 -16.68 -11.40
CA VAL A 660 -1.30 -15.82 -12.22
C VAL A 660 -1.95 -14.67 -11.43
N GLU A 661 -2.22 -14.86 -10.14
CA GLU A 661 -2.72 -13.82 -9.23
C GLU A 661 -1.59 -12.90 -8.72
N THR A 662 -0.33 -13.33 -8.76
CA THR A 662 0.87 -12.48 -8.57
C THR A 662 1.16 -11.64 -9.82
N PHE A 663 0.89 -12.19 -11.00
CA PHE A 663 1.13 -11.52 -12.29
C PHE A 663 0.14 -10.40 -12.61
N ILE A 664 -1.16 -10.60 -12.40
CA ILE A 664 -2.19 -9.59 -12.72
C ILE A 664 -1.95 -8.23 -12.03
N PRO A 665 -1.51 -8.15 -10.75
CA PRO A 665 -1.04 -6.93 -10.10
C PRO A 665 0.06 -6.14 -10.82
N MET A 666 0.81 -6.73 -11.75
CA MET A 666 1.80 -6.02 -12.57
C MET A 666 1.18 -5.30 -13.77
N LEU A 667 -0.08 -5.62 -14.10
CA LEU A 667 -0.79 -5.20 -15.32
C LEU A 667 -2.11 -4.47 -15.03
N LEU A 668 -2.22 -3.75 -13.90
CA LEU A 668 -3.42 -2.99 -13.52
C LEU A 668 -3.47 -1.57 -14.12
N GLN A 669 -2.47 -1.19 -14.92
CA GLN A 669 -2.34 0.12 -15.55
C GLN A 669 -2.19 -0.01 -17.08
N GLN A 670 -2.52 1.08 -17.78
CA GLN A 670 -2.18 1.23 -19.20
C GLN A 670 -0.68 1.55 -19.35
N LEU A 671 -0.12 1.22 -20.51
CA LEU A 671 1.26 1.54 -20.85
C LEU A 671 1.46 3.04 -21.05
N GLU A 672 2.69 3.51 -20.83
CA GLU A 672 3.04 4.90 -21.12
C GLU A 672 3.20 5.13 -22.63
N ARG A 673 3.28 6.40 -23.04
CA ARG A 673 3.51 6.78 -24.43
C ARG A 673 4.85 6.19 -24.90
N GLY A 674 4.80 5.28 -25.86
CA GLY A 674 5.95 4.47 -26.29
C GLY A 674 5.87 2.98 -25.93
N GLY A 675 4.80 2.53 -25.26
CA GLY A 675 4.57 1.10 -24.98
C GLY A 675 5.41 0.56 -23.82
N VAL A 676 5.95 1.42 -22.97
CA VAL A 676 6.79 1.04 -21.82
C VAL A 676 5.94 0.91 -20.56
N SER A 677 6.26 -0.08 -19.72
CA SER A 677 5.64 -0.24 -18.41
C SER A 677 6.17 0.81 -17.42
N ARG A 678 5.28 1.46 -16.68
CA ARG A 678 5.62 2.46 -15.65
C ARG A 678 6.29 1.86 -14.40
N LEU A 679 6.24 0.53 -14.23
CA LEU A 679 6.78 -0.14 -13.06
C LEU A 679 8.31 0.01 -12.95
N LYS A 680 8.73 0.70 -11.88
CA LYS A 680 10.13 0.89 -11.48
C LYS A 680 10.59 -0.15 -10.46
N ARG A 681 9.67 -0.65 -9.63
CA ARG A 681 9.97 -1.52 -8.48
C ARG A 681 8.93 -2.63 -8.32
N VAL A 682 9.41 -3.85 -8.10
CA VAL A 682 8.60 -4.99 -7.68
C VAL A 682 9.24 -5.59 -6.43
N VAL A 683 8.49 -5.63 -5.33
CA VAL A 683 8.96 -6.13 -4.04
C VAL A 683 8.08 -7.29 -3.61
N LEU A 684 8.65 -8.49 -3.49
CA LEU A 684 7.94 -9.72 -3.13
C LEU A 684 8.35 -10.15 -1.73
N ILE A 685 7.43 -10.11 -0.78
CA ILE A 685 7.66 -10.40 0.65
C ILE A 685 6.87 -11.65 1.03
N GLY A 686 7.55 -12.70 1.46
CA GLY A 686 6.90 -13.98 1.78
C GLY A 686 7.80 -14.99 2.45
N ASP A 687 7.35 -16.24 2.49
CA ASP A 687 8.14 -17.37 2.97
C ASP A 687 7.72 -18.64 2.23
N HIS A 688 8.62 -19.17 1.41
CA HIS A 688 8.39 -20.36 0.61
C HIS A 688 8.59 -21.67 1.39
N HIS A 689 9.09 -21.61 2.63
CA HIS A 689 9.13 -22.74 3.56
C HIS A 689 7.83 -22.89 4.36
N GLN A 690 6.90 -21.92 4.28
CA GLN A 690 5.57 -21.97 4.89
C GLN A 690 4.53 -22.61 3.97
N LEU A 691 3.24 -22.43 4.30
CA LEU A 691 2.13 -23.02 3.56
C LEU A 691 2.04 -22.45 2.12
N PRO A 692 2.06 -23.29 1.07
CA PRO A 692 1.83 -22.87 -0.30
C PRO A 692 0.35 -22.57 -0.58
N PRO A 693 -0.01 -22.00 -1.74
CA PRO A 693 -1.39 -21.63 -2.08
C PRO A 693 -2.38 -22.79 -1.92
N ILE A 694 -3.59 -22.50 -1.42
CA ILE A 694 -4.60 -23.52 -1.07
C ILE A 694 -5.30 -24.08 -2.33
N VAL A 695 -4.67 -25.07 -2.95
CA VAL A 695 -5.27 -25.85 -4.06
C VAL A 695 -6.33 -26.82 -3.52
N LYS A 696 -7.61 -26.49 -3.71
CA LYS A 696 -8.76 -27.23 -3.15
C LYS A 696 -8.89 -28.69 -3.61
N HIS A 697 -8.43 -29.03 -4.82
CA HIS A 697 -8.56 -30.37 -5.35
C HIS A 697 -7.21 -31.12 -5.30
N ARG A 698 -7.16 -32.27 -4.60
CA ARG A 698 -5.88 -32.99 -4.38
C ARG A 698 -5.25 -33.56 -5.65
N VAL A 699 -6.02 -33.81 -6.71
CA VAL A 699 -5.48 -34.35 -7.98
C VAL A 699 -4.59 -33.32 -8.69
N THR A 700 -4.95 -32.03 -8.64
CA THR A 700 -4.14 -30.94 -9.19
C THR A 700 -2.96 -30.55 -8.28
N LYS A 701 -2.78 -31.20 -7.12
CA LYS A 701 -1.65 -31.01 -6.20
C LYS A 701 -0.60 -32.13 -6.31
N LYS A 702 -0.68 -33.01 -7.32
CA LYS A 702 0.34 -34.04 -7.55
C LYS A 702 1.61 -33.41 -8.16
N PRO A 703 2.81 -33.62 -7.55
CA PRO A 703 4.05 -33.00 -8.02
C PRO A 703 4.55 -33.55 -9.36
N SER A 704 4.06 -34.70 -9.82
CA SER A 704 4.38 -35.27 -11.15
C SER A 704 3.93 -34.42 -12.34
N THR A 705 3.24 -33.30 -12.10
CA THR A 705 2.77 -32.33 -13.11
C THR A 705 2.98 -30.88 -12.66
N TRP A 706 3.64 -30.65 -11.51
CA TRP A 706 3.94 -29.33 -10.97
C TRP A 706 5.32 -29.41 -10.31
N LEU A 707 6.36 -28.96 -11.03
CA LEU A 707 7.65 -28.62 -10.44
C LEU A 707 7.50 -27.24 -9.76
N PRO A 708 7.61 -27.12 -8.43
CA PRO A 708 7.66 -25.82 -7.77
C PRO A 708 9.03 -25.19 -8.03
N PHE A 709 9.06 -23.89 -8.33
CA PHE A 709 10.28 -23.17 -8.74
C PHE A 709 11.38 -23.10 -7.66
N SER A 710 11.10 -23.47 -6.41
CA SER A 710 11.97 -23.24 -5.25
C SER A 710 13.12 -24.24 -5.04
N SER A 711 13.26 -25.30 -5.86
CA SER A 711 14.32 -26.31 -5.61
C SER A 711 14.84 -27.07 -6.85
N SER A 712 14.54 -26.65 -8.08
CA SER A 712 14.88 -27.45 -9.29
C SER A 712 15.61 -26.71 -10.42
N CYS A 713 15.88 -25.40 -10.32
CA CYS A 713 16.70 -24.69 -11.32
C CYS A 713 18.21 -25.00 -11.28
N PHE A 714 18.68 -25.82 -10.31
CA PHE A 714 20.07 -26.30 -10.26
C PHE A 714 20.31 -27.65 -10.93
N PHE A 715 19.27 -28.28 -11.50
CA PHE A 715 19.41 -29.53 -12.25
C PHE A 715 18.62 -29.49 -13.56
N LEU A 716 19.05 -28.61 -14.46
CA LEU A 716 18.81 -28.84 -15.88
C LEU A 716 19.68 -30.04 -16.29
N GLU A 717 19.01 -31.19 -16.48
CA GLU A 717 19.63 -32.38 -17.03
C GLU A 717 20.26 -32.03 -18.39
N ARG A 718 21.54 -32.35 -18.49
CA ARG A 718 22.44 -31.97 -19.57
C ARG A 718 22.06 -32.72 -20.85
N VAL A 719 21.08 -32.20 -21.59
CA VAL A 719 20.75 -32.65 -22.96
C VAL A 719 21.86 -32.16 -23.91
N GLU A 720 23.05 -32.72 -23.74
CA GLU A 720 24.12 -32.61 -24.71
C GLU A 720 23.73 -33.40 -25.96
N ARG A 721 23.91 -32.76 -27.12
CA ARG A 721 23.95 -33.46 -28.40
C ARG A 721 25.03 -34.55 -28.31
N ARG A 722 24.65 -35.83 -28.35
CA ARG A 722 25.52 -36.87 -28.91
C ARG A 722 24.76 -37.79 -29.86
N GLU A 723 25.29 -37.75 -31.06
CA GLU A 723 25.06 -38.61 -32.21
C GLU A 723 24.81 -40.08 -31.85
N PHE A 724 23.78 -40.65 -32.48
CA PHE A 724 23.72 -42.08 -32.74
C PHE A 724 24.71 -42.40 -33.87
N LEU A 725 25.90 -42.87 -33.52
CA LEU A 725 26.78 -43.62 -34.40
C LEU A 725 27.37 -44.81 -33.63
N GLU A 726 27.45 -45.91 -34.38
CA GLU A 726 28.14 -47.20 -34.20
C GLU A 726 29.38 -47.20 -33.26
N GLU A 727 29.80 -48.30 -32.61
CA GLU A 727 29.54 -49.74 -32.82
C GLU A 727 29.87 -50.55 -31.54
N GLY A 728 29.80 -51.89 -31.57
CA GLY A 728 29.84 -52.73 -30.34
C GLY A 728 31.15 -53.45 -29.98
N ARG A 729 31.25 -53.83 -28.69
CA ARG A 729 32.20 -54.81 -28.06
C ARG A 729 33.69 -54.34 -27.96
N PRO A 730 34.55 -54.95 -27.09
CA PRO A 730 34.36 -56.16 -26.28
C PRO A 730 34.55 -55.98 -24.75
N GLU A 731 34.60 -57.10 -24.03
CA GLU A 731 34.51 -57.27 -22.57
C GLU A 731 35.83 -57.07 -21.78
N LYS A 732 35.69 -57.09 -20.43
CA LYS A 732 36.70 -57.39 -19.37
C LYS A 732 37.44 -56.23 -18.67
N VAL A 733 36.82 -55.75 -17.58
CA VAL A 733 37.20 -56.08 -16.18
C VAL A 733 38.67 -55.86 -15.72
N LEU A 734 38.80 -54.86 -14.83
CA LEU A 734 39.74 -54.67 -13.69
C LEU A 734 41.21 -54.18 -13.89
N PHE A 735 41.41 -52.90 -13.49
CA PHE A 735 42.56 -52.25 -12.79
C PHE A 735 44.03 -52.49 -13.24
N TRP A 736 44.74 -51.39 -13.57
CA TRP A 736 45.55 -50.63 -12.60
C TRP A 736 45.86 -49.22 -13.14
N GLY A 737 46.38 -48.30 -12.32
CA GLY A 737 46.66 -46.92 -12.73
C GLY A 737 48.15 -46.64 -13.02
N GLY A 738 48.43 -45.55 -13.74
CA GLY A 738 49.74 -44.90 -13.70
C GLY A 738 50.35 -44.45 -15.04
N ARG A 739 50.32 -43.12 -15.28
CA ARG A 739 51.29 -42.28 -16.04
C ARG A 739 51.62 -42.63 -17.51
N GLY A 740 51.62 -41.60 -18.37
CA GLY A 740 52.66 -41.51 -19.40
C GLY A 740 52.35 -40.71 -20.68
N ARG A 741 52.54 -39.39 -20.62
CA ARG A 741 52.58 -38.40 -21.73
C ARG A 741 51.24 -38.05 -22.39
#